data_AF-A0ABD3G029-F1
#
_entry.id   AF-A0ABD3G029-F1
#
_cell.length_a   1.000
_cell.length_b   1.000
_cell.length_c   1.000
_cell.angle_alpha   90.00
_cell.angle_beta   90.00
_cell.angle_gamma   90.00
#
_symmetry.space_group_name_H-M   'P 1'
#
loop_
_entity.id
_entity.type
_entity.pdbx_description
1 polymer ?
#
loop_
_entity_poly.entity_id
_entity_poly.type
_entity_poly.pdbx_seq_one_letter_code
_entity_poly.pdbx_strand_id
1 'polypeptide(L)'
;MAMASPRWALVACVCVAIVAALSPGFNDPMPYYTLPLLEILHPQNDMMVASTELQVAIEVRGEQLSGGLQRSRVCILMEPAYVPPGVTLDNDDVDESCFDQRLNYTTFHVAGLVPGISYSLTVGLENAGNMVAMSTRTFSVGSILLPGIDGRLSVDDALEAGAELHNTQDRATASRIYRYILAIFPDHGPAQHLLGLALYQDGELHEALPLLHRAVQWNESQENFHNSLGICLKALGQVDEAIKHYRRALELNPLQVQAAVNLGDALQSKGKWEEALKEYSKVATAPMSLLDSQLDPRKAENVAKDATGRMCELIRVTDGWYHADRCLNEAVERWPDEPVFHNDRGTLLANAGQFETALDEYQRSSDLGMLVGTLNLADTLEALGDTQKSIDLYDQVLSNEISDRFHPRTRIMVMKATVLPRVLPETQKEINACRDRFEREVEMLLHNLDSLALTEMDPNRVSLSTAITLTAHNRNNRELKAAMGYLYWQLLYQRRIMREDYVTSYGIVPLPYTQRTEKDINRPKIGPRRLRVGFVSRYIFNPAVGLYVSELIPMFNRDKYEIVIFAIGQSKSMKVIKEIEAITETIIALPKDVRIAREEIRAWNMDLLIYPELGMDKTTYFVSLDRLAPVQAVWWGNADTSGVPTMDYYLTSEYEHSGASSRYSEAVYQFKGLGIYHKLSALPKKKFKRDQVRRAIEERFDISSDFHFYLSIESIIHIHPDFDAAVVKLFDEDKKAHLFLLSTSSRKIWKSQLQARMESVGVDPNRLHFLTDVDQKQESMLMRAADAVVASLHLTRPRASLQAFAAGIPVVTFPNELWASRITYGFYQQMGINDLIATCVDEYVALAVKLATDNSFHKKMVQLIKKNRLKLSEDEEAVREWEKFFNFAADQIFSSGELEPKSEPPEPSRDIDWNQVEGLVHKTAMVKQELED
;
A
#
# COMPACT_ATOMS: atom_id res chain seq x y z
N MET A 1 -33.69 -42.74 -15.81
CA MET A 1 -33.42 -43.90 -14.92
C MET A 1 -32.17 -43.54 -14.12
N ALA A 2 -32.32 -42.96 -12.93
CA ALA A 2 -32.48 -43.61 -11.61
C ALA A 2 -31.14 -44.25 -11.17
N MET A 3 -30.51 -44.00 -10.01
CA MET A 3 -30.89 -43.57 -8.64
C MET A 3 -29.65 -42.83 -8.04
N ALA A 4 -29.72 -41.74 -7.26
CA ALA A 4 -30.28 -41.49 -5.92
C ALA A 4 -29.51 -42.16 -4.73
N SER A 5 -29.10 -41.30 -3.80
CA SER A 5 -28.35 -41.51 -2.54
C SER A 5 -29.19 -42.03 -1.37
N PRO A 6 -28.59 -42.47 -0.23
CA PRO A 6 -29.31 -42.68 1.01
C PRO A 6 -29.13 -41.53 2.01
N ARG A 7 -30.26 -41.07 2.56
CA ARG A 7 -30.41 -40.08 3.64
C ARG A 7 -30.61 -40.79 4.99
N TRP A 8 -30.10 -40.16 6.05
CA TRP A 8 -30.39 -40.45 7.45
C TRP A 8 -31.76 -39.87 7.87
N ALA A 9 -32.45 -40.58 8.76
CA ALA A 9 -33.82 -40.31 9.19
C ALA A 9 -33.90 -39.28 10.33
N LEU A 10 -34.89 -38.39 10.23
CA LEU A 10 -35.32 -37.42 11.22
C LEU A 10 -36.84 -37.55 11.32
N VAL A 11 -37.36 -37.87 12.50
CA VAL A 11 -38.81 -37.98 12.78
C VAL A 11 -39.28 -36.62 13.30
N ALA A 12 -40.11 -35.96 12.49
CA ALA A 12 -40.92 -34.82 12.89
C ALA A 12 -42.37 -35.12 12.47
N CYS A 13 -43.31 -35.12 13.42
CA CYS A 13 -44.73 -35.22 13.13
C CYS A 13 -45.39 -33.85 13.33
N VAL A 14 -45.86 -33.29 12.23
CA VAL A 14 -46.80 -32.17 12.14
C VAL A 14 -48.16 -32.76 11.76
N CYS A 15 -49.24 -32.35 12.43
CA CYS A 15 -50.60 -32.69 12.02
C CYS A 15 -51.46 -31.42 11.94
N VAL A 16 -52.08 -31.20 10.78
CA VAL A 16 -53.24 -30.32 10.58
C VAL A 16 -54.28 -31.02 9.67
N ALA A 17 -55.49 -31.18 10.23
CA ALA A 17 -56.87 -31.21 9.70
C ALA A 17 -57.30 -32.07 8.47
N ILE A 18 -58.46 -32.77 8.60
CA ILE A 18 -59.75 -32.51 7.90
C ILE A 18 -60.90 -33.42 8.43
N VAL A 19 -62.14 -32.93 8.26
CA VAL A 19 -63.47 -33.16 8.85
C VAL A 19 -64.30 -34.33 8.24
N ALA A 20 -65.16 -35.01 9.05
CA ALA A 20 -66.63 -35.24 8.83
C ALA A 20 -67.23 -36.60 9.31
N ALA A 21 -68.18 -36.51 10.27
CA ALA A 21 -69.52 -37.14 10.37
C ALA A 21 -69.76 -38.68 10.33
N LEU A 22 -70.21 -39.27 11.46
CA LEU A 22 -71.57 -39.84 11.73
C LEU A 22 -71.55 -40.64 13.06
N SER A 23 -72.60 -40.44 13.86
CA SER A 23 -72.83 -40.92 15.25
C SER A 23 -73.48 -42.33 15.31
N PRO A 24 -73.88 -42.92 16.48
CA PRO A 24 -73.66 -42.56 17.89
C PRO A 24 -73.19 -43.74 18.77
N GLY A 25 -72.71 -43.43 19.98
CA GLY A 25 -72.86 -44.33 21.12
C GLY A 25 -71.65 -44.45 22.02
N PHE A 26 -71.37 -43.41 22.81
CA PHE A 26 -70.95 -43.56 24.21
C PHE A 26 -71.21 -42.21 24.90
N ASN A 27 -72.02 -42.23 25.95
CA ASN A 27 -72.31 -41.07 26.79
C ASN A 27 -71.02 -40.66 27.51
N ASP A 28 -70.43 -39.54 27.11
CA ASP A 28 -69.42 -38.83 27.90
C ASP A 28 -70.10 -37.58 28.52
N PRO A 29 -70.18 -37.46 29.86
CA PRO A 29 -70.97 -36.42 30.52
C PRO A 29 -70.14 -35.16 30.84
N MET A 30 -69.35 -34.66 29.88
CA MET A 30 -68.65 -33.37 30.04
C MET A 30 -68.75 -32.51 28.77
N PRO A 31 -69.53 -31.41 28.78
CA PRO A 31 -69.62 -30.51 27.64
C PRO A 31 -68.44 -29.50 27.62
N TYR A 32 -67.91 -29.25 26.42
CA TYR A 32 -67.20 -28.05 25.93
C TYR A 32 -66.25 -27.28 26.87
N TYR A 33 -64.98 -27.13 26.45
CA TYR A 33 -63.97 -26.22 27.02
C TYR A 33 -64.55 -24.82 27.30
N THR A 34 -64.98 -24.58 28.54
CA THR A 34 -65.17 -23.24 29.07
C THR A 34 -63.78 -22.66 29.32
N LEU A 35 -63.37 -21.71 28.48
CA LEU A 35 -62.16 -20.95 28.75
C LEU A 35 -62.27 -20.25 30.12
N PRO A 36 -61.18 -20.18 30.89
CA PRO A 36 -61.22 -19.66 32.26
C PRO A 36 -61.60 -18.18 32.28
N LEU A 37 -62.34 -17.77 33.32
CA LEU A 37 -62.79 -16.40 33.55
C LEU A 37 -61.63 -15.39 33.70
N LEU A 38 -60.49 -15.88 34.19
CA LEU A 38 -59.25 -15.15 34.43
C LEU A 38 -58.07 -16.03 33.98
N GLU A 39 -57.17 -15.46 33.18
CA GLU A 39 -55.98 -16.15 32.68
C GLU A 39 -54.74 -15.23 32.78
N ILE A 40 -53.62 -15.77 33.26
CA ILE A 40 -52.31 -15.12 33.13
C ILE A 40 -51.76 -15.44 31.74
N LEU A 41 -51.60 -14.40 30.92
CA LEU A 41 -51.01 -14.45 29.58
C LEU A 41 -49.48 -14.39 29.63
N HIS A 42 -48.92 -13.64 30.59
CA HIS A 42 -47.48 -13.55 30.83
C HIS A 42 -47.20 -13.35 32.33
N PRO A 43 -46.20 -14.02 32.92
CA PRO A 43 -45.29 -15.00 32.30
C PRO A 43 -45.98 -16.32 31.99
N GLN A 44 -45.40 -17.09 31.07
CA GLN A 44 -45.81 -18.48 30.86
C GLN A 44 -45.34 -19.35 32.03
N ASN A 45 -45.98 -20.51 32.21
CA ASN A 45 -45.57 -21.43 33.27
C ASN A 45 -44.16 -21.95 32.99
N ASP A 46 -43.33 -21.97 34.02
CA ASP A 46 -41.92 -22.34 34.01
C ASP A 46 -41.05 -21.48 33.09
N MET A 47 -41.52 -20.27 32.75
CA MET A 47 -40.73 -19.29 32.01
C MET A 47 -39.50 -18.87 32.81
N MET A 48 -38.36 -18.75 32.14
CA MET A 48 -37.16 -18.14 32.71
C MET A 48 -37.03 -16.71 32.21
N VAL A 49 -37.04 -15.75 33.12
CA VAL A 49 -36.96 -14.31 32.84
C VAL A 49 -35.50 -13.87 32.96
N ALA A 50 -35.00 -13.09 32.00
CA ALA A 50 -33.60 -12.64 31.98
C ALA A 50 -33.34 -11.44 32.92
N SER A 51 -34.37 -10.62 33.13
CA SER A 51 -34.33 -9.37 33.91
C SER A 51 -34.85 -9.54 35.34
N THR A 52 -34.47 -8.61 36.21
CA THR A 52 -35.03 -8.44 37.57
C THR A 52 -36.38 -7.71 37.58
N GLU A 53 -36.92 -7.43 36.40
CA GLU A 53 -38.23 -6.85 36.16
C GLU A 53 -39.10 -7.79 35.32
N LEU A 54 -40.41 -7.77 35.54
CA LEU A 54 -41.38 -8.60 34.82
C LEU A 54 -42.68 -7.82 34.57
N GLN A 55 -43.14 -7.84 33.31
CA GLN A 55 -44.47 -7.35 32.96
C GLN A 55 -45.48 -8.50 33.01
N VAL A 56 -46.30 -8.55 34.06
CA VAL A 56 -47.40 -9.53 34.17
C VAL A 56 -48.54 -9.09 33.27
N ALA A 57 -49.01 -9.95 32.38
CA ALA A 57 -50.18 -9.70 31.54
C ALA A 57 -51.28 -10.69 31.88
N ILE A 58 -52.51 -10.19 32.04
CA ILE A 58 -53.68 -11.00 32.37
C ILE A 58 -54.84 -10.68 31.43
N GLU A 59 -55.72 -11.65 31.26
CA GLU A 59 -57.00 -11.49 30.59
C GLU A 59 -58.12 -11.81 31.58
N VAL A 60 -59.07 -10.88 31.72
CA VAL A 60 -60.32 -11.13 32.44
C VAL A 60 -61.48 -11.04 31.45
N ARG A 61 -62.20 -12.15 31.26
CA ARG A 61 -63.19 -12.28 30.18
C ARG A 61 -64.55 -11.74 30.61
N GLY A 62 -64.73 -10.44 30.39
CA GLY A 62 -65.88 -9.68 30.87
C GLY A 62 -67.26 -10.17 30.41
N GLU A 63 -67.36 -10.81 29.24
CA GLU A 63 -68.64 -11.29 28.68
C GLU A 63 -69.27 -12.43 29.52
N GLN A 64 -68.51 -13.09 30.38
CA GLN A 64 -68.98 -14.14 31.29
C GLN A 64 -69.33 -13.63 32.70
N LEU A 65 -69.09 -12.35 33.01
CA LEU A 65 -69.40 -11.75 34.31
C LEU A 65 -70.87 -11.28 34.36
N SER A 66 -71.78 -12.19 34.72
CA SER A 66 -73.20 -11.85 34.93
C SER A 66 -73.52 -11.56 36.42
N GLY A 67 -74.46 -10.66 36.69
CA GLY A 67 -74.92 -10.34 38.06
C GLY A 67 -73.86 -9.63 38.93
N GLY A 68 -73.90 -9.85 40.25
CA GLY A 68 -73.12 -9.14 41.28
C GLY A 68 -71.58 -9.25 41.19
N LEU A 69 -71.04 -9.88 40.15
CA LEU A 69 -69.60 -10.06 39.86
C LEU A 69 -68.93 -8.85 39.21
N GLN A 70 -69.68 -7.82 38.82
CA GLN A 70 -69.14 -6.55 38.29
C GLN A 70 -68.40 -5.68 39.32
N ARG A 71 -68.40 -6.08 40.60
CA ARG A 71 -67.68 -5.41 41.70
C ARG A 71 -66.44 -6.21 42.16
N SER A 72 -65.96 -7.15 41.35
CA SER A 72 -64.81 -7.97 41.71
C SER A 72 -63.51 -7.16 41.71
N ARG A 73 -62.54 -7.60 42.51
CA ARG A 73 -61.17 -7.08 42.54
C ARG A 73 -60.22 -8.09 41.93
N VAL A 74 -59.21 -7.62 41.22
CA VAL A 74 -58.08 -8.44 40.78
C VAL A 74 -57.01 -8.34 41.86
N CYS A 75 -56.74 -9.44 42.55
CA CYS A 75 -55.68 -9.54 43.55
C CYS A 75 -54.50 -10.31 42.98
N ILE A 76 -53.29 -9.75 43.12
CA ILE A 76 -52.05 -10.37 42.69
C ILE A 76 -51.25 -10.72 43.92
N LEU A 77 -50.77 -11.95 43.94
CA LEU A 77 -49.94 -12.52 44.97
C LEU A 77 -48.69 -13.06 44.30
N MET A 78 -47.52 -12.65 44.77
CA MET A 78 -46.25 -13.17 44.28
C MET A 78 -45.40 -13.65 45.44
N GLU A 79 -44.98 -14.91 45.38
CA GLU A 79 -44.29 -15.59 46.47
C GLU A 79 -43.06 -16.34 45.95
N PRO A 80 -41.96 -16.44 46.70
CA PRO A 80 -40.85 -17.32 46.36
C PRO A 80 -41.30 -18.78 46.38
N ALA A 81 -41.35 -19.43 45.21
CA ALA A 81 -41.62 -20.86 45.06
C ALA A 81 -40.39 -21.73 45.35
N TYR A 82 -39.19 -21.22 45.04
CA TYR A 82 -37.92 -21.88 45.34
C TYR A 82 -36.79 -20.86 45.53
N VAL A 83 -36.10 -20.96 46.66
CA VAL A 83 -34.91 -20.15 46.98
C VAL A 83 -33.69 -21.06 46.99
N PRO A 84 -32.69 -20.84 46.12
CA PRO A 84 -31.48 -21.64 46.11
C PRO A 84 -30.63 -21.47 47.39
N PRO A 85 -29.79 -22.46 47.74
CA PRO A 85 -28.83 -22.31 48.84
C PRO A 85 -27.91 -21.10 48.64
N GLY A 86 -27.81 -20.24 49.67
CA GLY A 86 -26.92 -19.07 49.67
C GLY A 86 -27.56 -17.73 49.28
N VAL A 87 -28.88 -17.70 49.04
CA VAL A 87 -29.64 -16.46 48.79
C VAL A 87 -30.44 -16.09 50.04
N THR A 88 -30.24 -14.88 50.58
CA THR A 88 -31.04 -14.32 51.69
C THR A 88 -32.03 -13.30 51.15
N LEU A 89 -33.31 -13.50 51.44
CA LEU A 89 -34.37 -12.54 51.13
C LEU A 89 -34.54 -11.58 52.31
N ASP A 90 -34.42 -10.28 52.06
CA ASP A 90 -34.78 -9.25 53.01
C ASP A 90 -36.30 -9.02 52.89
N ASN A 91 -37.05 -9.59 53.83
CA ASN A 91 -38.52 -9.58 54.04
C ASN A 91 -39.30 -10.78 53.47
N ASP A 92 -40.00 -11.47 54.37
CA ASP A 92 -41.05 -12.49 54.14
C ASP A 92 -42.43 -11.84 53.90
N ASP A 93 -42.49 -10.57 53.49
CA ASP A 93 -43.77 -9.90 53.25
C ASP A 93 -44.31 -10.32 51.87
N VAL A 94 -45.40 -11.08 51.91
CA VAL A 94 -46.19 -11.46 50.76
C VAL A 94 -46.87 -10.20 50.21
N ASP A 95 -46.39 -9.68 49.09
CA ASP A 95 -46.98 -8.51 48.42
C ASP A 95 -48.31 -8.91 47.76
N GLU A 96 -49.40 -8.82 48.53
CA GLU A 96 -50.76 -8.94 48.00
C GLU A 96 -51.29 -7.55 47.60
N SER A 97 -51.50 -7.34 46.30
CA SER A 97 -52.06 -6.10 45.78
C SER A 97 -53.40 -6.34 45.08
N CYS A 98 -54.47 -5.75 45.60
CA CYS A 98 -55.82 -5.87 45.06
C CYS A 98 -56.31 -4.57 44.38
N PHE A 99 -56.78 -4.67 43.14
CA PHE A 99 -57.22 -3.55 42.31
C PHE A 99 -58.69 -3.70 41.87
N ASP A 100 -59.45 -2.60 41.77
CA ASP A 100 -60.84 -2.63 41.30
C ASP A 100 -60.89 -2.97 39.78
N GLN A 101 -61.63 -4.02 39.42
CA GLN A 101 -61.73 -4.50 38.05
C GLN A 101 -62.37 -3.47 37.09
N ARG A 102 -63.12 -2.46 37.58
CA ARG A 102 -63.71 -1.40 36.74
C ARG A 102 -62.68 -0.58 35.96
N LEU A 103 -61.41 -0.65 36.36
CA LEU A 103 -60.30 0.05 35.71
C LEU A 103 -59.66 -0.76 34.55
N ASN A 104 -60.17 -1.96 34.25
CA ASN A 104 -59.69 -2.83 33.15
C ASN A 104 -58.17 -3.06 33.15
N TYR A 105 -57.58 -3.33 34.31
CA TYR A 105 -56.16 -3.69 34.39
C TYR A 105 -55.88 -4.98 33.62
N THR A 106 -54.99 -4.89 32.64
CA THR A 106 -54.55 -6.02 31.79
C THR A 106 -53.05 -6.29 31.93
N THR A 107 -52.28 -5.34 32.47
CA THR A 107 -50.83 -5.49 32.66
C THR A 107 -50.35 -4.84 33.95
N PHE A 108 -49.38 -5.48 34.62
CA PHE A 108 -48.73 -5.03 35.84
C PHE A 108 -47.22 -5.10 35.67
N HIS A 109 -46.49 -4.20 36.33
CA HIS A 109 -45.04 -4.20 36.30
C HIS A 109 -44.50 -4.56 37.69
N VAL A 110 -43.69 -5.59 37.73
CA VAL A 110 -43.03 -6.09 38.93
C VAL A 110 -41.54 -5.80 38.78
N ALA A 111 -40.96 -5.15 39.78
CA ALA A 111 -39.53 -4.83 39.82
C ALA A 111 -38.91 -5.41 41.11
N GLY A 112 -37.58 -5.53 41.14
CA GLY A 112 -36.85 -6.02 42.31
C GLY A 112 -36.86 -7.54 42.48
N LEU A 113 -37.08 -8.29 41.40
CA LEU A 113 -36.97 -9.75 41.42
C LEU A 113 -35.51 -10.18 41.64
N VAL A 114 -35.29 -11.20 42.46
CA VAL A 114 -33.94 -11.63 42.84
C VAL A 114 -33.43 -12.73 41.89
N PRO A 115 -32.25 -12.57 41.27
CA PRO A 115 -31.67 -13.57 40.38
C PRO A 115 -31.54 -14.96 41.02
N GLY A 116 -32.03 -15.98 40.32
CA GLY A 116 -31.95 -17.37 40.73
C GLY A 116 -33.11 -17.87 41.59
N ILE A 117 -34.06 -17.00 41.96
CA ILE A 117 -35.28 -17.39 42.66
C ILE A 117 -36.36 -17.78 41.66
N SER A 118 -37.11 -18.83 41.98
CA SER A 118 -38.37 -19.14 41.31
C SER A 118 -39.51 -18.51 42.08
N TYR A 119 -40.42 -17.83 41.39
CA TYR A 119 -41.60 -17.19 41.96
C TYR A 119 -42.87 -17.92 41.51
N SER A 120 -43.84 -18.00 42.41
CA SER A 120 -45.22 -18.38 42.13
C SER A 120 -46.05 -17.10 42.08
N LEU A 121 -46.58 -16.78 40.90
CA LEU A 121 -47.50 -15.68 40.66
C LEU A 121 -48.92 -16.22 40.64
N THR A 122 -49.73 -15.82 41.61
CA THR A 122 -51.15 -16.13 41.66
C THR A 122 -51.95 -14.86 41.43
N VAL A 123 -52.81 -14.87 40.41
CA VAL A 123 -53.77 -13.80 40.17
C VAL A 123 -55.16 -14.35 40.49
N GLY A 124 -55.87 -13.65 41.34
CA GLY A 124 -57.20 -13.98 41.81
C GLY A 124 -58.24 -12.94 41.43
N LEU A 125 -59.46 -13.38 41.11
CA LEU A 125 -60.63 -12.52 41.01
C LEU A 125 -61.49 -12.70 42.26
N GLU A 126 -61.53 -11.69 43.12
CA GLU A 126 -62.22 -11.73 44.41
C GLU A 126 -63.51 -10.92 44.35
N ASN A 127 -64.64 -11.46 44.83
CA ASN A 127 -65.89 -10.72 44.99
C ASN A 127 -66.45 -10.89 46.41
N ALA A 128 -66.61 -9.78 47.13
CA ALA A 128 -67.16 -9.75 48.49
C ALA A 128 -66.50 -10.75 49.46
N GLY A 129 -65.17 -10.87 49.42
CA GLY A 129 -64.41 -11.77 50.28
C GLY A 129 -64.32 -13.22 49.78
N ASN A 130 -64.92 -13.56 48.64
CA ASN A 130 -64.85 -14.90 48.05
C ASN A 130 -64.07 -14.89 46.74
N MET A 131 -63.14 -15.83 46.59
CA MET A 131 -62.40 -16.07 45.35
C MET A 131 -63.30 -16.73 44.30
N VAL A 132 -63.48 -16.05 43.16
CA VAL A 132 -64.37 -16.46 42.07
C VAL A 132 -63.60 -17.19 40.97
N ALA A 133 -62.39 -16.74 40.67
CA ALA A 133 -61.49 -17.37 39.72
C ALA A 133 -60.04 -17.14 40.14
N MET A 134 -59.14 -18.05 39.80
CA MET A 134 -57.73 -17.95 40.12
C MET A 134 -56.90 -18.56 39.01
N SER A 135 -55.77 -17.93 38.69
CA SER A 135 -54.77 -18.45 37.77
C SER A 135 -53.41 -18.32 38.44
N THR A 136 -52.62 -19.39 38.41
CA THR A 136 -51.26 -19.41 38.97
C THR A 136 -50.26 -19.76 37.88
N ARG A 137 -49.09 -19.11 37.92
CA ARG A 137 -47.93 -19.38 37.08
C ARG A 137 -46.68 -19.44 37.93
N THR A 138 -45.85 -20.44 37.71
CA THR A 138 -44.46 -20.45 38.20
C THR A 138 -43.55 -19.85 37.14
N PHE A 139 -42.58 -19.06 37.55
CA PHE A 139 -41.50 -18.60 36.67
C PHE A 139 -40.21 -18.48 37.47
N SER A 140 -39.05 -18.42 36.80
CA SER A 140 -37.75 -18.28 37.46
C SER A 140 -37.01 -17.08 36.92
N VAL A 141 -36.30 -16.37 37.79
CA VAL A 141 -35.35 -15.33 37.37
C VAL A 141 -34.03 -15.99 37.04
N GLY A 142 -33.56 -15.80 35.82
CA GLY A 142 -32.25 -16.24 35.39
C GLY A 142 -31.14 -15.70 36.28
N SER A 143 -30.15 -16.53 36.58
CA SER A 143 -28.94 -16.08 37.25
C SER A 143 -27.70 -16.61 36.58
N ILE A 144 -26.68 -15.76 36.49
CA ILE A 144 -25.35 -16.12 36.02
C ILE A 144 -24.42 -16.19 37.23
N LEU A 145 -23.64 -17.28 37.31
CA LEU A 145 -22.57 -17.45 38.28
C LEU A 145 -21.23 -17.28 37.55
N LEU A 146 -20.59 -16.13 37.77
CA LEU A 146 -19.28 -15.86 37.19
C LEU A 146 -18.16 -16.32 38.14
N PRO A 147 -17.15 -17.07 37.65
CA PRO A 147 -16.03 -17.49 38.51
C PRO A 147 -15.28 -16.28 39.09
N GLY A 148 -15.22 -16.18 40.42
CA GLY A 148 -14.50 -15.11 41.13
C GLY A 148 -15.33 -13.87 41.50
N ILE A 149 -16.63 -13.86 41.19
CA ILE A 149 -17.57 -12.85 41.69
C ILE A 149 -18.48 -13.53 42.72
N ASP A 150 -18.52 -12.97 43.93
CA ASP A 150 -19.42 -13.45 44.99
C ASP A 150 -20.84 -12.95 44.72
N GLY A 151 -21.75 -13.88 44.41
CA GLY A 151 -23.18 -13.59 44.21
C GLY A 151 -23.75 -14.13 42.90
N ARG A 152 -25.08 -14.13 42.79
CA ARG A 152 -25.82 -14.43 41.56
C ARG A 152 -26.12 -13.12 40.84
N LEU A 153 -25.62 -12.98 39.61
CA LEU A 153 -25.91 -11.82 38.77
C LEU A 153 -27.18 -12.07 37.94
N SER A 154 -27.92 -11.01 37.63
CA SER A 154 -28.93 -11.07 36.56
C SER A 154 -28.24 -11.26 35.20
N VAL A 155 -29.01 -11.59 34.17
CA VAL A 155 -28.45 -11.70 32.81
C VAL A 155 -27.96 -10.34 32.31
N ASP A 156 -28.67 -9.27 32.66
CA ASP A 156 -28.35 -7.89 32.28
C ASP A 156 -27.05 -7.42 32.96
N ASP A 157 -26.89 -7.67 34.27
CA ASP A 157 -25.65 -7.33 34.99
C ASP A 157 -24.45 -8.11 34.44
N ALA A 158 -24.66 -9.38 34.09
CA ALA A 158 -23.61 -10.20 33.48
C ALA A 158 -23.23 -9.70 32.07
N LEU A 159 -24.20 -9.21 31.29
CA LEU A 159 -23.94 -8.57 29.99
C LEU A 159 -23.15 -7.28 30.14
N GLU A 160 -23.52 -6.44 31.11
CA GLU A 160 -22.84 -5.18 31.39
C GLU A 160 -21.39 -5.44 31.82
N ALA A 161 -21.16 -6.37 32.76
CA ALA A 161 -19.82 -6.80 33.15
C ALA A 161 -19.00 -7.34 31.96
N GLY A 162 -19.63 -8.12 31.08
CA GLY A 162 -19.02 -8.58 29.84
C GLY A 162 -18.62 -7.43 28.91
N ALA A 163 -19.50 -6.44 28.74
CA ALA A 163 -19.27 -5.27 27.89
C ALA A 163 -18.16 -4.35 28.43
N GLU A 164 -18.06 -4.18 29.74
CA GLU A 164 -16.96 -3.45 30.38
C GLU A 164 -15.59 -4.11 30.14
N LEU A 165 -15.52 -5.43 30.31
CA LEU A 165 -14.32 -6.22 30.01
C LEU A 165 -13.96 -6.17 28.52
N HIS A 166 -14.97 -6.19 27.65
CA HIS A 166 -14.80 -6.03 26.21
C HIS A 166 -14.21 -4.65 25.89
N ASN A 167 -14.74 -3.58 26.51
CA ASN A 167 -14.26 -2.21 26.34
C ASN A 167 -12.81 -2.00 26.87
N THR A 168 -12.41 -2.73 27.91
CA THR A 168 -11.04 -2.73 28.47
C THR A 168 -10.09 -3.69 27.74
N GLN A 169 -10.51 -4.23 26.59
CA GLN A 169 -9.76 -5.15 25.71
C GLN A 169 -9.52 -6.57 26.26
N ASP A 170 -10.11 -6.95 27.40
CA ASP A 170 -10.15 -8.35 27.86
C ASP A 170 -11.27 -9.13 27.15
N ARG A 171 -11.09 -9.30 25.84
CA ARG A 171 -12.04 -9.96 24.93
C ARG A 171 -12.22 -11.46 25.24
N ALA A 172 -11.19 -12.10 25.78
CA ALA A 172 -11.23 -13.51 26.13
C ALA A 172 -12.20 -13.75 27.30
N THR A 173 -12.12 -12.93 28.34
CA THR A 173 -13.04 -13.02 29.48
C THR A 173 -14.45 -12.58 29.10
N ALA A 174 -14.60 -11.50 28.33
CA ALA A 174 -15.89 -11.05 27.83
C ALA A 174 -16.61 -12.13 27.01
N SER A 175 -15.92 -12.75 26.04
CA SER A 175 -16.48 -13.83 25.21
C SER A 175 -16.93 -15.03 26.05
N ARG A 176 -16.20 -15.35 27.12
CA ARG A 176 -16.59 -16.42 28.05
C ARG A 176 -17.89 -16.08 28.78
N ILE A 177 -18.06 -14.84 29.23
CA ILE A 177 -19.29 -14.37 29.88
C ILE A 177 -20.47 -14.48 28.92
N TYR A 178 -20.34 -13.97 27.68
CA TYR A 178 -21.42 -14.06 26.69
C TYR A 178 -21.78 -15.51 26.36
N ARG A 179 -20.79 -16.42 26.26
CA ARG A 179 -21.04 -17.86 26.08
C ARG A 179 -21.78 -18.48 27.27
N TYR A 180 -21.49 -18.08 28.51
CA TYR A 180 -22.25 -18.54 29.67
C TYR A 180 -23.71 -18.09 29.61
N ILE A 181 -23.95 -16.84 29.22
CA ILE A 181 -25.31 -16.32 29.04
C ILE A 181 -26.03 -17.12 27.97
N LEU A 182 -25.41 -17.38 26.83
CA LEU A 182 -26.00 -18.16 25.73
C LEU A 182 -26.17 -19.65 26.05
N ALA A 183 -25.45 -20.20 27.04
CA ALA A 183 -25.66 -21.57 27.51
C ALA A 183 -26.98 -21.71 28.28
N ILE A 184 -27.43 -20.64 28.94
CA ILE A 184 -28.68 -20.60 29.72
C ILE A 184 -29.83 -20.01 28.87
N PHE A 185 -29.52 -18.98 28.07
CA PHE A 185 -30.44 -18.27 27.18
C PHE A 185 -29.95 -18.31 25.72
N PRO A 186 -30.13 -19.43 25.00
CA PRO A 186 -29.58 -19.61 23.65
C PRO A 186 -30.01 -18.56 22.61
N ASP A 187 -31.20 -17.99 22.80
CA ASP A 187 -31.82 -17.01 21.91
C ASP A 187 -31.68 -15.56 22.40
N HIS A 188 -30.76 -15.28 23.32
CA HIS A 188 -30.56 -13.94 23.87
C HIS A 188 -29.85 -13.00 22.86
N GLY A 189 -30.62 -12.20 22.12
CA GLY A 189 -30.13 -11.34 21.04
C GLY A 189 -28.92 -10.47 21.38
N PRO A 190 -28.92 -9.67 22.47
CA PRO A 190 -27.77 -8.86 22.87
C PRO A 190 -26.49 -9.68 23.16
N ALA A 191 -26.62 -10.87 23.74
CA ALA A 191 -25.48 -11.74 24.02
C ALA A 191 -24.92 -12.35 22.74
N GLN A 192 -25.79 -12.71 21.79
CA GLN A 192 -25.40 -13.16 20.46
C GLN A 192 -24.66 -12.04 19.70
N HIS A 193 -25.16 -10.81 19.78
CA HIS A 193 -24.52 -9.64 19.16
C HIS A 193 -23.13 -9.36 19.71
N LEU A 194 -22.99 -9.26 21.04
CA LEU A 194 -21.71 -8.95 21.68
C LEU A 194 -20.67 -10.08 21.50
N LEU A 195 -21.08 -11.35 21.59
CA LEU A 195 -20.20 -12.48 21.28
C LEU A 195 -19.78 -12.48 19.81
N GLY A 196 -20.72 -12.24 18.89
CA GLY A 196 -20.43 -12.13 17.47
C GLY A 196 -19.44 -11.00 17.16
N LEU A 197 -19.58 -9.85 17.82
CA LEU A 197 -18.66 -8.72 17.68
C LEU A 197 -17.26 -9.04 18.25
N ALA A 198 -17.17 -9.71 19.40
CA ALA A 198 -15.90 -10.14 19.99
C ALA A 198 -15.16 -11.11 19.06
N LEU A 199 -15.86 -12.13 18.54
CA LEU A 199 -15.29 -13.11 17.60
C LEU A 199 -14.85 -12.45 16.29
N TYR A 200 -15.61 -11.49 15.77
CA TYR A 200 -15.20 -10.69 14.62
C TYR A 200 -13.87 -9.96 14.88
N GLN A 201 -13.71 -9.35 16.06
CA GLN A 201 -12.49 -8.64 16.44
C GLN A 201 -11.29 -9.59 16.65
N ASP A 202 -11.55 -10.85 16.97
CA ASP A 202 -10.55 -11.90 17.08
C ASP A 202 -10.22 -12.56 15.72
N GLY A 203 -10.91 -12.19 14.64
CA GLY A 203 -10.71 -12.72 13.29
C GLY A 203 -11.50 -13.98 12.97
N GLU A 204 -12.31 -14.47 13.91
CA GLU A 204 -13.13 -15.68 13.80
C GLU A 204 -14.45 -15.40 13.05
N LEU A 205 -14.33 -14.95 11.80
CA LEU A 205 -15.45 -14.43 11.01
C LEU A 205 -16.57 -15.47 10.77
N HIS A 206 -16.21 -16.73 10.59
CA HIS A 206 -17.17 -17.80 10.33
C HIS A 206 -18.02 -18.18 11.55
N GLU A 207 -17.48 -18.00 12.76
CA GLU A 207 -18.24 -18.20 14.00
C GLU A 207 -19.08 -16.97 14.36
N ALA A 208 -18.57 -15.77 14.06
CA ALA A 208 -19.26 -14.50 14.29
C ALA A 208 -20.55 -14.37 13.47
N LEU A 209 -20.51 -14.72 12.18
CA LEU A 209 -21.61 -14.53 11.24
C LEU A 209 -22.96 -15.12 11.70
N PRO A 210 -23.07 -16.41 12.08
CA PRO A 210 -24.34 -17.00 12.51
C PRO A 210 -24.88 -16.44 13.83
N LEU A 211 -24.02 -15.87 14.69
CA LEU A 211 -24.45 -15.19 15.91
C LEU A 211 -25.06 -13.82 15.59
N LEU A 212 -24.40 -13.03 14.73
CA LEU A 212 -24.88 -11.72 14.30
C LEU A 212 -26.18 -11.81 13.50
N HIS A 213 -26.35 -12.86 12.66
CA HIS A 213 -27.62 -13.12 11.99
C HIS A 213 -28.77 -13.40 12.97
N ARG A 214 -28.53 -14.23 14.00
CA ARG A 214 -29.55 -14.53 15.02
C ARG A 214 -29.90 -13.30 15.86
N ALA A 215 -28.93 -12.43 16.16
CA ALA A 215 -29.19 -11.17 16.83
C ALA A 215 -30.14 -10.27 16.01
N VAL A 216 -29.93 -10.15 14.71
CA VAL A 216 -30.84 -9.41 13.81
C VAL A 216 -32.23 -10.07 13.75
N GLN A 217 -32.31 -11.40 13.66
CA GLN A 217 -33.60 -12.13 13.69
C GLN A 217 -34.36 -11.93 15.00
N TRP A 218 -33.63 -11.81 16.11
CA TRP A 218 -34.21 -11.56 17.42
C TRP A 218 -34.86 -10.16 17.50
N ASN A 219 -34.22 -9.14 16.91
CA ASN A 219 -34.82 -7.80 16.79
C ASN A 219 -34.34 -7.06 15.54
N GLU A 220 -35.16 -7.06 14.50
CA GLU A 220 -34.90 -6.39 13.21
C GLU A 220 -34.97 -4.85 13.28
N SER A 221 -35.42 -4.30 14.41
CA SER A 221 -35.49 -2.85 14.63
C SER A 221 -34.26 -2.29 15.35
N GLN A 222 -33.29 -3.14 15.72
CA GLN A 222 -32.06 -2.68 16.36
C GLN A 222 -30.95 -2.36 15.35
N GLU A 223 -30.57 -1.08 15.26
CA GLU A 223 -29.62 -0.59 14.27
C GLU A 223 -28.20 -1.16 14.50
N ASN A 224 -27.80 -1.35 15.76
CA ASN A 224 -26.47 -1.87 16.09
C ASN A 224 -26.27 -3.32 15.64
N PHE A 225 -27.34 -4.11 15.60
CA PHE A 225 -27.30 -5.48 15.09
C PHE A 225 -27.06 -5.51 13.58
N HIS A 226 -27.75 -4.63 12.84
CA HIS A 226 -27.55 -4.47 11.40
C HIS A 226 -26.13 -3.98 11.08
N ASN A 227 -25.60 -2.98 11.81
CA ASN A 227 -24.24 -2.49 11.60
C ASN A 227 -23.19 -3.59 11.86
N SER A 228 -23.31 -4.34 12.96
CA SER A 228 -22.36 -5.41 13.30
C SER A 228 -22.43 -6.59 12.33
N LEU A 229 -23.62 -6.94 11.82
CA LEU A 229 -23.72 -7.93 10.75
C LEU A 229 -23.06 -7.43 9.45
N GLY A 230 -23.25 -6.14 9.11
CA GLY A 230 -22.61 -5.51 7.96
C GLY A 230 -21.09 -5.58 7.99
N ILE A 231 -20.44 -5.29 9.13
CA ILE A 231 -18.98 -5.36 9.25
C ILE A 231 -18.44 -6.77 9.04
N CYS A 232 -19.12 -7.78 9.58
CA CYS A 232 -18.74 -9.18 9.41
C CYS A 232 -18.88 -9.63 7.95
N LEU A 233 -20.00 -9.28 7.29
CA LEU A 233 -20.23 -9.56 5.86
C LEU A 233 -19.19 -8.90 4.97
N LYS A 234 -18.83 -7.64 5.24
CA LYS A 234 -17.78 -6.91 4.51
C LYS A 234 -16.43 -7.62 4.63
N ALA A 235 -16.04 -8.05 5.84
CA ALA A 235 -14.79 -8.77 6.07
C ALA A 235 -14.74 -10.14 5.37
N LEU A 236 -15.89 -10.80 5.20
CA LEU A 236 -16.04 -12.02 4.40
C LEU A 236 -16.10 -11.78 2.88
N GLY A 237 -15.93 -10.53 2.42
CA GLY A 237 -16.00 -10.17 1.00
C GLY A 237 -17.43 -10.06 0.43
N GLN A 238 -18.46 -10.24 1.25
CA GLN A 238 -19.88 -10.13 0.87
C GLN A 238 -20.36 -8.67 0.92
N VAL A 239 -19.67 -7.81 0.19
CA VAL A 239 -19.82 -6.35 0.28
C VAL A 239 -21.23 -5.86 -0.10
N ASP A 240 -21.89 -6.50 -1.08
CA ASP A 240 -23.23 -6.07 -1.52
C ASP A 240 -24.30 -6.32 -0.44
N GLU A 241 -24.20 -7.42 0.32
CA GLU A 241 -25.09 -7.68 1.46
C GLU A 241 -24.76 -6.75 2.63
N ALA A 242 -23.48 -6.50 2.89
CA ALA A 242 -23.05 -5.53 3.91
C ALA A 242 -23.68 -4.15 3.67
N ILE A 243 -23.69 -3.66 2.42
CA ILE A 243 -24.32 -2.38 2.04
C ILE A 243 -25.81 -2.36 2.39
N LYS A 244 -26.55 -3.46 2.19
CA LYS A 244 -27.97 -3.52 2.56
C LYS A 244 -28.16 -3.39 4.07
N HIS A 245 -27.34 -4.07 4.85
CA HIS A 245 -27.40 -4.00 6.31
C HIS A 245 -27.01 -2.62 6.84
N TYR A 246 -25.96 -1.97 6.31
CA TYR A 246 -25.63 -0.60 6.71
C TYR A 246 -26.73 0.40 6.35
N ARG A 247 -27.33 0.28 5.15
CA ARG A 247 -28.47 1.13 4.76
C ARG A 247 -29.66 0.92 5.70
N ARG A 248 -29.96 -0.34 6.05
CA ARG A 248 -31.03 -0.64 7.01
C ARG A 248 -30.75 -0.03 8.39
N ALA A 249 -29.51 -0.10 8.85
CA ALA A 249 -29.09 0.51 10.10
C ALA A 249 -29.29 2.04 10.09
N LEU A 250 -28.97 2.69 8.96
CA LEU A 250 -29.22 4.13 8.75
C LEU A 250 -30.69 4.48 8.49
N GLU A 251 -31.52 3.56 8.02
CA GLU A 251 -32.98 3.77 7.97
C GLU A 251 -33.60 3.77 9.36
N LEU A 252 -33.12 2.89 10.25
CA LEU A 252 -33.55 2.79 11.65
C LEU A 252 -33.04 3.98 12.48
N ASN A 253 -31.77 4.35 12.28
CA ASN A 253 -31.16 5.52 12.89
C ASN A 253 -30.29 6.28 11.86
N PRO A 254 -30.82 7.35 11.24
CA PRO A 254 -30.13 8.15 10.22
C PRO A 254 -28.80 8.77 10.66
N LEU A 255 -28.52 8.79 11.96
CA LEU A 255 -27.33 9.37 12.55
C LEU A 255 -26.38 8.32 13.13
N GLN A 256 -26.61 7.02 12.88
CA GLN A 256 -25.71 5.96 13.32
C GLN A 256 -24.35 6.08 12.62
N VAL A 257 -23.44 6.79 13.28
CA VAL A 257 -22.20 7.30 12.70
C VAL A 257 -21.31 6.20 12.16
N GLN A 258 -21.19 5.09 12.90
CA GLN A 258 -20.38 3.94 12.49
C GLN A 258 -20.94 3.27 11.22
N ALA A 259 -22.26 3.18 11.08
CA ALA A 259 -22.89 2.61 9.89
C ALA A 259 -22.69 3.51 8.66
N ALA A 260 -22.71 4.85 8.82
CA ALA A 260 -22.43 5.79 7.75
C ALA A 260 -20.99 5.67 7.24
N VAL A 261 -19.99 5.64 8.13
CA VAL A 261 -18.57 5.44 7.76
C VAL A 261 -18.38 4.07 7.09
N ASN A 262 -18.94 3.01 7.68
CA ASN A 262 -18.83 1.66 7.13
C ASN A 262 -19.50 1.51 5.75
N LEU A 263 -20.64 2.19 5.54
CA LEU A 263 -21.31 2.27 4.24
C LEU A 263 -20.44 3.00 3.23
N GLY A 264 -19.84 4.13 3.63
CA GLY A 264 -18.87 4.87 2.82
C GLY A 264 -17.73 3.98 2.34
N ASP A 265 -17.09 3.23 3.24
CA ASP A 265 -16.00 2.31 2.89
C ASP A 265 -16.46 1.21 1.92
N ALA A 266 -17.64 0.64 2.16
CA ALA A 266 -18.18 -0.43 1.33
C ALA A 266 -18.48 0.09 -0.09
N LEU A 267 -19.07 1.28 -0.21
CA LEU A 267 -19.33 1.94 -1.48
C LEU A 267 -18.03 2.31 -2.21
N GLN A 268 -17.04 2.80 -1.48
CA GLN A 268 -15.70 3.10 -2.00
C GLN A 268 -15.05 1.85 -2.60
N SER A 269 -15.09 0.71 -1.91
CA SER A 269 -14.55 -0.57 -2.43
C SER A 269 -15.22 -1.06 -3.71
N LYS A 270 -16.47 -0.62 -3.97
CA LYS A 270 -17.23 -0.90 -5.19
C LYS A 270 -17.05 0.15 -6.29
N GLY A 271 -16.21 1.16 -6.05
CA GLY A 271 -15.99 2.27 -6.99
C GLY A 271 -17.15 3.27 -7.06
N LYS A 272 -18.03 3.29 -6.06
CA LYS A 272 -19.19 4.20 -5.96
C LYS A 272 -18.83 5.45 -5.17
N TRP A 273 -17.90 6.23 -5.72
CA TRP A 273 -17.23 7.32 -5.02
C TRP A 273 -18.18 8.44 -4.56
N GLU A 274 -19.13 8.86 -5.41
CA GLU A 274 -20.09 9.93 -5.06
C GLU A 274 -21.02 9.52 -3.90
N GLU A 275 -21.50 8.27 -3.91
CA GLU A 275 -22.33 7.75 -2.81
C GLU A 275 -21.50 7.67 -1.52
N ALA A 276 -20.25 7.21 -1.59
CA ALA A 276 -19.36 7.13 -0.43
C ALA A 276 -19.06 8.51 0.16
N LEU A 277 -18.77 9.50 -0.69
CA LEU A 277 -18.49 10.88 -0.28
C LEU A 277 -19.67 11.49 0.47
N LYS A 278 -20.89 11.22 0.02
CA LYS A 278 -22.12 11.66 0.68
C LYS A 278 -22.23 11.09 2.09
N GLU A 279 -21.89 9.82 2.30
CA GLU A 279 -21.98 9.19 3.62
C GLU A 279 -20.89 9.70 4.58
N TYR A 280 -19.65 9.87 4.12
CA TYR A 280 -18.60 10.49 4.94
C TYR A 280 -18.93 11.95 5.31
N SER A 281 -19.45 12.72 4.34
CA SER A 281 -19.81 14.13 4.54
C SER A 281 -20.88 14.32 5.62
N LYS A 282 -21.90 13.45 5.67
CA LYS A 282 -22.94 13.50 6.72
C LYS A 282 -22.35 13.49 8.13
N VAL A 283 -21.30 12.68 8.34
CA VAL A 283 -20.63 12.56 9.63
C VAL A 283 -19.67 13.73 9.85
N ALA A 284 -18.83 14.04 8.86
CA ALA A 284 -17.82 15.10 8.96
C ALA A 284 -18.42 16.48 9.25
N THR A 285 -19.60 16.79 8.69
CA THR A 285 -20.26 18.11 8.86
C THR A 285 -21.36 18.10 9.92
N ALA A 286 -21.58 16.98 10.63
CA ALA A 286 -22.59 16.94 11.68
C ALA A 286 -22.25 17.91 12.83
N PRO A 287 -23.24 18.62 13.41
CA PRO A 287 -23.01 19.41 14.61
C PRO A 287 -22.48 18.54 15.76
N MET A 288 -21.46 18.99 16.48
CA MET A 288 -20.91 18.21 17.62
C MET A 288 -21.97 17.90 18.67
N SER A 289 -22.88 18.84 18.95
CA SER A 289 -24.00 18.62 19.87
C SER A 289 -24.90 17.44 19.48
N LEU A 290 -25.00 17.13 18.18
CA LEU A 290 -25.74 15.98 17.68
C LEU A 290 -24.96 14.68 17.89
N LEU A 291 -23.65 14.69 17.66
CA LEU A 291 -22.79 13.53 17.86
C LEU A 291 -22.63 13.19 19.35
N ASP A 292 -22.45 14.20 20.20
CA ASP A 292 -22.34 14.08 21.66
C ASP A 292 -23.62 13.53 22.30
N SER A 293 -24.77 13.68 21.64
CA SER A 293 -26.04 13.11 22.11
C SER A 293 -26.13 11.58 21.91
N GLN A 294 -25.23 11.01 21.10
CA GLN A 294 -25.24 9.60 20.71
C GLN A 294 -23.98 8.84 21.12
N LEU A 295 -22.89 9.56 21.31
CA LEU A 295 -21.57 9.01 21.62
C LEU A 295 -20.97 9.80 22.78
N ASP A 296 -20.08 9.14 23.52
CA ASP A 296 -19.17 9.86 24.42
C ASP A 296 -18.46 11.00 23.65
N PRO A 297 -18.34 12.22 24.20
CA PRO A 297 -17.78 13.36 23.47
C PRO A 297 -16.39 13.12 22.86
N ARG A 298 -15.54 12.32 23.53
CA ARG A 298 -14.22 11.97 22.97
C ARG A 298 -14.36 11.04 21.75
N LYS A 299 -15.33 10.12 21.77
CA LYS A 299 -15.64 9.25 20.63
C LYS A 299 -16.29 10.04 19.48
N ALA A 300 -17.19 10.97 19.80
CA ALA A 300 -17.85 11.83 18.81
C ALA A 300 -16.84 12.60 17.97
N GLU A 301 -15.87 13.25 18.62
CA GLU A 301 -14.84 14.03 17.93
C GLU A 301 -13.93 13.13 17.08
N ASN A 302 -13.47 11.99 17.60
CA ASN A 302 -12.61 11.06 16.88
C ASN A 302 -13.29 10.51 15.60
N VAL A 303 -14.60 10.21 15.68
CA VAL A 303 -15.33 9.71 14.51
C VAL A 303 -15.55 10.82 13.48
N ALA A 304 -15.83 12.05 13.91
CA ALA A 304 -15.90 13.19 13.00
C ALA A 304 -14.56 13.43 12.28
N LYS A 305 -13.44 13.28 12.99
CA LYS A 305 -12.10 13.39 12.42
C LYS A 305 -11.81 12.27 11.40
N ASP A 306 -12.06 11.01 11.74
CA ASP A 306 -11.88 9.86 10.83
C ASP A 306 -12.72 10.02 9.55
N ALA A 307 -14.00 10.39 9.67
CA ALA A 307 -14.86 10.65 8.52
C ALA A 307 -14.34 11.81 7.65
N THR A 308 -13.81 12.88 8.27
CA THR A 308 -13.23 14.02 7.55
C THR A 308 -11.98 13.59 6.78
N GLY A 309 -11.08 12.80 7.38
CA GLY A 309 -9.89 12.28 6.71
C GLY A 309 -10.25 11.43 5.49
N ARG A 310 -11.19 10.48 5.63
CA ARG A 310 -11.69 9.65 4.52
C ARG A 310 -12.33 10.49 3.41
N MET A 311 -13.10 11.51 3.79
CA MET A 311 -13.71 12.46 2.86
C MET A 311 -12.65 13.20 2.04
N CYS A 312 -11.63 13.77 2.69
CA CYS A 312 -10.58 14.51 1.99
C CYS A 312 -9.73 13.60 1.08
N GLU A 313 -9.42 12.37 1.52
CA GLU A 313 -8.71 11.40 0.69
C GLU A 313 -9.55 10.97 -0.53
N LEU A 314 -10.87 10.82 -0.37
CA LEU A 314 -11.75 10.50 -1.48
C LEU A 314 -11.84 11.66 -2.50
N ILE A 315 -11.94 12.91 -2.02
CA ILE A 315 -11.89 14.13 -2.85
C ILE A 315 -10.58 14.18 -3.65
N ARG A 316 -9.45 13.78 -3.05
CA ARG A 316 -8.16 13.70 -3.77
C ARG A 316 -8.23 12.78 -4.98
N VAL A 317 -8.91 11.65 -4.85
CA VAL A 317 -9.06 10.66 -5.93
C VAL A 317 -10.08 11.10 -6.98
N THR A 318 -11.18 11.76 -6.59
CA THR A 318 -12.27 12.13 -7.51
C THR A 318 -12.08 13.50 -8.16
N ASP A 319 -11.74 14.51 -7.36
CA ASP A 319 -11.80 15.93 -7.73
C ASP A 319 -10.40 16.56 -7.85
N GLY A 320 -9.38 15.81 -7.45
CA GLY A 320 -7.97 16.15 -7.61
C GLY A 320 -7.38 16.93 -6.44
N TRP A 321 -6.08 17.22 -6.57
CA TRP A 321 -5.23 17.77 -5.51
C TRP A 321 -5.75 19.08 -4.89
N TYR A 322 -6.22 20.03 -5.71
CA TYR A 322 -6.64 21.35 -5.24
C TYR A 322 -7.84 21.28 -4.28
N HIS A 323 -8.83 20.43 -4.58
CA HIS A 323 -10.00 20.27 -3.73
C HIS A 323 -9.65 19.52 -2.43
N ALA A 324 -8.72 18.57 -2.49
CA ALA A 324 -8.24 17.86 -1.31
C ALA A 324 -7.44 18.76 -0.36
N ASP A 325 -6.58 19.64 -0.88
CA ASP A 325 -5.82 20.59 -0.06
C ASP A 325 -6.76 21.56 0.65
N ARG A 326 -7.80 22.04 -0.05
CA ARG A 326 -8.85 22.85 0.58
C ARG A 326 -9.56 22.10 1.71
N CYS A 327 -9.95 20.84 1.47
CA CYS A 327 -10.61 20.00 2.48
C CYS A 327 -9.73 19.81 3.72
N LEU A 328 -8.45 19.50 3.53
CA LEU A 328 -7.49 19.31 4.62
C LEU A 328 -7.18 20.63 5.34
N ASN A 329 -7.11 21.76 4.63
CA ASN A 329 -6.93 23.08 5.25
C ASN A 329 -8.12 23.43 6.15
N GLU A 330 -9.37 23.23 5.68
CA GLU A 330 -10.58 23.41 6.50
C GLU A 330 -10.58 22.45 7.71
N ALA A 331 -10.08 21.22 7.56
CA ALA A 331 -9.94 20.26 8.65
C ALA A 331 -8.89 20.69 9.70
N VAL A 332 -7.73 21.18 9.26
CA VAL A 332 -6.67 21.72 10.13
C VAL A 332 -7.14 22.98 10.86
N GLU A 333 -7.90 23.87 10.21
CA GLU A 333 -8.49 25.04 10.86
C GLU A 333 -9.49 24.65 11.96
N ARG A 334 -10.25 23.57 11.74
CA ARG A 334 -11.20 23.04 12.73
C ARG A 334 -10.52 22.29 13.87
N TRP A 335 -9.45 21.55 13.58
CA TRP A 335 -8.71 20.71 14.54
C TRP A 335 -7.18 20.95 14.43
N PRO A 336 -6.68 22.08 14.94
CA PRO A 336 -5.27 22.48 14.77
C PRO A 336 -4.26 21.66 15.60
N ASP A 337 -4.75 20.81 16.50
CA ASP A 337 -3.95 19.90 17.32
C ASP A 337 -4.12 18.44 16.87
N GLU A 338 -4.76 18.18 15.73
CA GLU A 338 -4.90 16.84 15.16
C GLU A 338 -3.71 16.51 14.23
N PRO A 339 -2.75 15.68 14.65
CA PRO A 339 -1.52 15.46 13.89
C PRO A 339 -1.75 14.75 12.54
N VAL A 340 -2.83 13.97 12.41
CA VAL A 340 -3.15 13.21 11.19
C VAL A 340 -3.43 14.15 10.02
N PHE A 341 -4.20 15.22 10.22
CA PHE A 341 -4.52 16.16 9.13
C PHE A 341 -3.30 16.94 8.65
N HIS A 342 -2.43 17.35 9.58
CA HIS A 342 -1.14 17.93 9.24
C HIS A 342 -0.29 16.96 8.41
N ASN A 343 -0.18 15.70 8.84
CA ASN A 343 0.56 14.68 8.09
C ASN A 343 -0.02 14.43 6.68
N ASP A 344 -1.35 14.30 6.57
CA ASP A 344 -2.02 14.01 5.31
C ASP A 344 -1.91 15.18 4.33
N ARG A 345 -2.03 16.42 4.84
CA ARG A 345 -1.79 17.63 4.05
C ARG A 345 -0.34 17.75 3.63
N GLY A 346 0.62 17.50 4.52
CA GLY A 346 2.04 17.42 4.20
C GLY A 346 2.32 16.41 3.07
N THR A 347 1.69 15.23 3.14
CA THR A 347 1.78 14.19 2.08
C THR A 347 1.23 14.67 0.76
N LEU A 348 0.08 15.34 0.79
CA LEU A 348 -0.55 15.92 -0.39
C LEU A 348 0.34 17.00 -1.04
N LEU A 349 0.93 17.89 -0.23
CA LEU A 349 1.81 18.98 -0.67
C LEU A 349 3.14 18.44 -1.22
N ALA A 350 3.77 17.48 -0.54
CA ALA A 350 5.01 16.84 -0.97
C ALA A 350 4.83 16.13 -2.33
N ASN A 351 3.70 15.44 -2.54
CA ASN A 351 3.37 14.81 -3.81
C ASN A 351 3.16 15.81 -4.96
N ALA A 352 2.73 17.04 -4.65
CA ALA A 352 2.66 18.15 -5.60
C ALA A 352 4.00 18.89 -5.78
N GLY A 353 5.06 18.48 -5.08
CA GLY A 353 6.38 19.12 -5.12
C GLY A 353 6.48 20.42 -4.31
N GLN A 354 5.50 20.70 -3.43
CA GLN A 354 5.51 21.85 -2.52
C GLN A 354 6.21 21.48 -1.21
N PHE A 355 7.51 21.16 -1.31
CA PHE A 355 8.27 20.60 -0.19
C PHE A 355 8.45 21.55 1.00
N GLU A 356 8.55 22.87 0.78
CA GLU A 356 8.69 23.86 1.86
C GLU A 356 7.44 23.87 2.76
N THR A 357 6.25 24.02 2.17
CA THR A 357 4.99 23.98 2.92
C THR A 357 4.72 22.60 3.52
N ALA A 358 5.09 21.52 2.81
CA ALA A 358 5.00 20.18 3.36
C ALA A 358 5.87 20.00 4.62
N LEU A 359 7.06 20.61 4.66
CA LEU A 359 7.95 20.56 5.81
C LEU A 359 7.30 21.18 7.05
N ASP A 360 6.64 22.33 6.90
CA ASP A 360 5.94 23.00 8.01
C ASP A 360 4.81 22.11 8.56
N GLU A 361 4.04 21.47 7.67
CA GLU A 361 2.96 20.55 8.06
C GLU A 361 3.50 19.29 8.77
N TYR A 362 4.56 18.68 8.24
CA TYR A 362 5.18 17.53 8.91
C TYR A 362 5.84 17.90 10.23
N GLN A 363 6.45 19.07 10.33
CA GLN A 363 6.99 19.59 11.58
C GLN A 363 5.88 19.73 12.63
N ARG A 364 4.73 20.32 12.24
CA ARG A 364 3.58 20.44 13.15
C ARG A 364 3.04 19.08 13.58
N SER A 365 2.92 18.12 12.67
CA SER A 365 2.53 16.74 12.99
C SER A 365 3.52 16.05 13.95
N SER A 366 4.82 16.27 13.73
CA SER A 366 5.91 15.77 14.59
C SER A 366 5.86 16.40 16.00
N ASP A 367 5.66 17.71 16.09
CA ASP A 367 5.57 18.45 17.37
C ASP A 367 4.37 17.98 18.22
N LEU A 368 3.30 17.54 17.56
CA LEU A 368 2.12 16.93 18.16
C LEU A 368 2.31 15.44 18.52
N GLY A 369 3.50 14.87 18.30
CA GLY A 369 3.89 13.52 18.75
C GLY A 369 3.59 12.39 17.76
N MET A 370 3.24 12.67 16.51
CA MET A 370 2.99 11.63 15.50
C MET A 370 4.29 11.18 14.82
N LEU A 371 4.71 9.95 15.11
CA LEU A 371 5.91 9.34 14.54
C LEU A 371 5.95 9.42 13.00
N VAL A 372 4.84 9.08 12.34
CA VAL A 372 4.77 9.09 10.86
C VAL A 372 5.04 10.50 10.32
N GLY A 373 4.59 11.55 11.03
CA GLY A 373 4.92 12.94 10.73
C GLY A 373 6.42 13.21 10.83
N THR A 374 7.08 12.74 11.89
CA THR A 374 8.55 12.84 12.04
C THR A 374 9.32 12.11 10.93
N LEU A 375 8.87 10.91 10.54
CA LEU A 375 9.52 10.15 9.46
C LEU A 375 9.34 10.86 8.10
N ASN A 376 8.15 11.37 7.82
CA ASN A 376 7.88 12.13 6.60
C ASN A 376 8.64 13.48 6.56
N LEU A 377 8.84 14.11 7.72
CA LEU A 377 9.71 15.28 7.87
C LEU A 377 11.16 14.93 7.49
N ALA A 378 11.70 13.82 8.02
CA ALA A 378 13.05 13.36 7.72
C ALA A 378 13.24 13.01 6.23
N ASP A 379 12.27 12.31 5.61
CA ASP A 379 12.27 12.00 4.17
C ASP A 379 12.22 13.28 3.31
N THR A 380 11.45 14.29 3.75
CA THR A 380 11.33 15.57 3.03
C THR A 380 12.62 16.39 3.15
N LEU A 381 13.26 16.39 4.33
CA LEU A 381 14.58 17.01 4.53
C LEU A 381 15.66 16.38 3.65
N GLU A 382 15.71 15.06 3.56
CA GLU A 382 16.59 14.35 2.61
C GLU A 382 16.28 14.82 1.17
N ALA A 383 15.00 14.87 0.80
CA ALA A 383 14.60 15.31 -0.54
C ALA A 383 15.03 16.75 -0.85
N LEU A 384 15.06 17.62 0.15
CA LEU A 384 15.53 19.00 0.07
C LEU A 384 17.07 19.12 0.13
N GLY A 385 17.80 18.03 0.38
CA GLY A 385 19.26 17.99 0.49
C GLY A 385 19.80 18.24 1.90
N ASP A 386 18.95 18.44 2.91
CA ASP A 386 19.36 18.60 4.31
C ASP A 386 19.51 17.21 4.97
N THR A 387 20.51 16.46 4.51
CA THR A 387 20.72 15.08 4.95
C THR A 387 21.10 14.98 6.41
N GLN A 388 21.78 15.99 6.97
CA GLN A 388 22.20 15.94 8.37
C GLN A 388 21.00 16.04 9.30
N LYS A 389 20.08 17.00 9.08
CA LYS A 389 18.86 17.07 9.89
C LYS A 389 17.97 15.84 9.73
N SER A 390 17.92 15.27 8.54
CA SER A 390 17.22 14.00 8.32
C SER A 390 17.77 12.88 9.22
N ILE A 391 19.10 12.74 9.27
CA ILE A 391 19.80 11.77 10.13
C ILE A 391 19.57 12.07 11.61
N ASP A 392 19.67 13.34 12.02
CA ASP A 392 19.48 13.77 13.40
C ASP A 392 18.06 13.43 13.91
N LEU A 393 17.04 13.58 13.06
CA LEU A 393 15.67 13.17 13.36
C LEU A 393 15.54 11.65 13.53
N TYR A 394 16.19 10.86 12.66
CA TYR A 394 16.20 9.40 12.84
C TYR A 394 16.89 9.00 14.15
N ASP A 395 18.00 9.65 14.51
CA ASP A 395 18.69 9.42 15.78
C ASP A 395 17.83 9.82 16.99
N GLN A 396 17.13 10.95 16.91
CA GLN A 396 16.17 11.35 17.93
C GLN A 396 15.09 10.28 18.14
N VAL A 397 14.49 9.78 17.06
CA VAL A 397 13.47 8.72 17.14
C VAL A 397 14.05 7.43 17.72
N LEU A 398 15.26 7.04 17.33
CA LEU A 398 15.91 5.82 17.82
C LEU A 398 16.36 5.91 19.29
N SER A 399 16.59 7.12 19.81
CA SER A 399 17.04 7.37 21.20
C SER A 399 15.92 7.40 22.25
N ASN A 400 14.66 7.55 21.85
CA ASN A 400 13.52 7.61 22.77
C ASN A 400 13.15 6.22 23.32
N GLU A 401 13.37 5.99 24.62
CA GLU A 401 13.12 4.69 25.32
C GLU A 401 11.64 4.31 25.47
N ILE A 402 10.69 5.25 25.31
CA ILE A 402 9.28 5.06 25.69
C ILE A 402 8.47 4.14 24.72
N SER A 403 9.03 3.63 23.62
CA SER A 403 8.19 3.15 22.50
C SER A 403 8.46 1.74 21.91
N ASP A 404 9.06 0.84 22.69
CA ASP A 404 9.50 -0.49 22.21
C ASP A 404 8.40 -1.46 21.72
N ARG A 405 7.10 -1.17 21.93
CA ARG A 405 6.03 -2.06 21.44
C ARG A 405 5.46 -1.72 20.06
N PHE A 406 5.67 -0.51 19.53
CA PHE A 406 4.98 -0.07 18.30
C PHE A 406 5.85 0.75 17.32
N HIS A 407 7.11 1.08 17.65
CA HIS A 407 7.99 1.79 16.72
C HIS A 407 8.78 0.84 15.83
N PRO A 408 8.81 1.04 14.50
CA PRO A 408 9.52 0.16 13.58
C PRO A 408 11.03 0.49 13.58
N ARG A 409 11.76 0.11 14.64
CA ARG A 409 13.18 0.47 14.86
C ARG A 409 14.09 0.05 13.72
N THR A 410 13.97 -1.19 13.25
CA THR A 410 14.76 -1.77 12.15
C THR A 410 14.58 -0.97 10.88
N ARG A 411 13.32 -0.66 10.55
CA ARG A 411 12.99 0.20 9.41
C ARG A 411 13.71 1.54 9.51
N ILE A 412 13.64 2.18 10.67
CA ILE A 412 14.22 3.52 10.88
C ILE A 412 15.75 3.46 10.75
N MET A 413 16.40 2.44 11.32
CA MET A 413 17.85 2.26 11.17
C MET A 413 18.26 2.08 9.71
N VAL A 414 17.48 1.32 8.93
CA VAL A 414 17.73 1.11 7.50
C VAL A 414 17.48 2.39 6.68
N MET A 415 16.42 3.14 6.98
CA MET A 415 16.15 4.44 6.35
C MET A 415 17.30 5.41 6.62
N LYS A 416 17.74 5.54 7.88
CA LYS A 416 18.90 6.34 8.28
C LYS A 416 20.18 5.94 7.52
N ALA A 417 20.49 4.65 7.50
CA ALA A 417 21.70 4.13 6.85
C ALA A 417 21.77 4.46 5.36
N THR A 418 20.60 4.59 4.71
CA THR A 418 20.49 4.80 3.26
C THR A 418 20.19 6.25 2.84
N VAL A 419 20.18 7.20 3.78
CA VAL A 419 20.06 8.64 3.49
C VAL A 419 21.20 9.05 2.57
N LEU A 420 20.89 9.70 1.45
CA LEU A 420 21.86 10.23 0.50
C LEU A 420 21.42 11.60 -0.02
N PRO A 421 22.35 12.53 -0.28
CA PRO A 421 22.00 13.85 -0.77
C PRO A 421 21.43 13.77 -2.19
N ARG A 422 20.24 14.37 -2.41
CA ARG A 422 19.61 14.38 -3.74
C ARG A 422 20.26 15.37 -4.71
N VAL A 423 20.76 16.48 -4.20
CA VAL A 423 21.66 17.39 -4.92
C VAL A 423 23.06 17.11 -4.43
N LEU A 424 23.99 16.92 -5.36
CA LEU A 424 25.36 16.57 -4.99
C LEU A 424 25.98 17.65 -4.09
N PRO A 425 26.64 17.26 -2.99
CA PRO A 425 27.35 18.17 -2.08
C PRO A 425 28.34 19.09 -2.78
N GLU A 426 28.82 20.11 -2.08
CA GLU A 426 29.72 21.11 -2.65
C GLU A 426 31.07 20.53 -3.03
N THR A 427 31.54 19.51 -2.29
CA THR A 427 32.87 18.96 -2.48
C THR A 427 32.89 17.44 -2.61
N GLN A 428 33.94 16.95 -3.29
CA GLN A 428 34.27 15.52 -3.35
C GLN A 428 34.45 14.91 -1.95
N LYS A 429 34.92 15.70 -0.96
CA LYS A 429 35.10 15.26 0.42
C LYS A 429 33.77 14.93 1.08
N GLU A 430 32.74 15.76 0.85
CA GLU A 430 31.38 15.51 1.37
C GLU A 430 30.71 14.32 0.69
N ILE A 431 30.93 14.14 -0.63
CA ILE A 431 30.51 12.93 -1.36
C ILE A 431 31.15 11.68 -0.75
N ASN A 432 32.44 11.71 -0.43
CA ASN A 432 33.10 10.58 0.22
C ASN A 432 32.53 10.36 1.64
N ALA A 433 32.37 11.42 2.44
CA ALA A 433 31.86 11.30 3.80
C ALA A 433 30.46 10.67 3.90
N CYS A 434 29.54 11.01 2.97
CA CYS A 434 28.22 10.41 2.97
C CYS A 434 28.25 8.93 2.53
N ARG A 435 29.17 8.56 1.63
CA ARG A 435 29.39 7.17 1.21
C ARG A 435 30.01 6.33 2.33
N ASP A 436 31.03 6.86 3.01
CA ASP A 436 31.69 6.18 4.13
C ASP A 436 30.71 5.95 5.30
N ARG A 437 29.75 6.88 5.51
CA ARG A 437 28.65 6.65 6.45
C ARG A 437 27.71 5.55 5.97
N PHE A 438 27.24 5.64 4.72
CA PHE A 438 26.34 4.65 4.14
C PHE A 438 26.92 3.24 4.29
N GLU A 439 28.18 3.06 3.90
CA GLU A 439 28.91 1.80 4.00
C GLU A 439 28.96 1.31 5.45
N ARG A 440 29.48 2.14 6.37
CA ARG A 440 29.59 1.79 7.79
C ARG A 440 28.24 1.42 8.42
N GLU A 441 27.17 2.16 8.14
CA GLU A 441 25.85 1.90 8.73
C GLU A 441 25.21 0.63 8.15
N VAL A 442 25.32 0.40 6.84
CA VAL A 442 24.87 -0.85 6.21
C VAL A 442 25.66 -2.04 6.74
N GLU A 443 26.98 -1.91 6.89
CA GLU A 443 27.83 -2.94 7.49
C GLU A 443 27.43 -3.22 8.93
N MET A 444 27.24 -2.19 9.77
CA MET A 444 26.78 -2.38 11.16
C MET A 444 25.45 -3.13 11.23
N LEU A 445 24.52 -2.87 10.30
CA LEU A 445 23.25 -3.60 10.21
C LEU A 445 23.47 -5.07 9.81
N LEU A 446 24.37 -5.33 8.86
CA LEU A 446 24.74 -6.69 8.45
C LEU A 446 25.41 -7.49 9.58
N HIS A 447 26.24 -6.86 10.40
CA HIS A 447 26.87 -7.51 11.56
C HIS A 447 25.86 -7.86 12.65
N ASN A 448 24.77 -7.10 12.77
CA ASN A 448 23.78 -7.23 13.84
C ASN A 448 22.43 -7.78 13.34
N LEU A 449 22.40 -8.55 12.25
CA LEU A 449 21.15 -9.04 11.65
C LEU A 449 20.23 -9.78 12.64
N ASP A 450 20.80 -10.44 13.67
CA ASP A 450 20.04 -11.20 14.67
C ASP A 450 19.20 -10.32 15.60
N SER A 451 19.54 -9.04 15.74
CA SER A 451 18.79 -8.09 16.58
C SER A 451 17.73 -7.30 15.81
N LEU A 452 17.62 -7.50 14.50
CA LEU A 452 16.71 -6.74 13.64
C LEU A 452 15.33 -7.41 13.53
N ALA A 453 14.29 -6.61 13.77
CA ALA A 453 12.89 -7.01 13.66
C ALA A 453 12.45 -7.01 12.18
N LEU A 454 12.34 -8.20 11.63
CA LEU A 454 12.10 -8.40 10.20
C LEU A 454 10.75 -7.84 9.75
N THR A 455 9.67 -8.08 10.50
CA THR A 455 8.29 -7.69 10.14
C THR A 455 8.09 -6.21 9.83
N GLU A 456 9.04 -5.36 10.23
CA GLU A 456 9.04 -3.91 9.99
C GLU A 456 9.49 -3.53 8.57
N MET A 457 10.06 -4.47 7.81
CA MET A 457 10.71 -4.22 6.53
C MET A 457 9.80 -4.44 5.31
N ASP A 458 8.51 -4.74 5.48
CA ASP A 458 7.57 -4.98 4.36
C ASP A 458 7.60 -3.83 3.32
N PRO A 459 8.10 -4.07 2.08
CA PRO A 459 8.25 -3.04 1.06
C PRO A 459 6.91 -2.51 0.53
N ASN A 460 5.78 -3.17 0.80
CA ASN A 460 4.45 -2.65 0.47
C ASN A 460 3.98 -1.58 1.46
N ARG A 461 4.51 -1.59 2.68
CA ARG A 461 4.15 -0.65 3.77
C ARG A 461 5.18 0.47 3.94
N VAL A 462 6.36 0.31 3.35
CA VAL A 462 7.52 1.15 3.63
C VAL A 462 8.18 1.67 2.35
N SER A 463 8.52 2.96 2.38
CA SER A 463 9.31 3.62 1.35
C SER A 463 10.81 3.42 1.64
N LEU A 464 11.41 2.34 1.13
CA LEU A 464 12.86 2.10 1.23
C LEU A 464 13.64 2.70 0.05
N SER A 465 14.91 3.04 0.28
CA SER A 465 15.81 3.61 -0.74
C SER A 465 16.30 2.52 -1.72
N THR A 466 16.53 2.90 -2.98
CA THR A 466 17.30 2.09 -3.94
C THR A 466 18.72 2.62 -4.12
N ALA A 467 19.10 3.65 -3.36
CA ALA A 467 20.37 4.37 -3.49
C ALA A 467 20.67 4.84 -4.93
N ILE A 468 19.64 5.26 -5.68
CA ILE A 468 19.78 5.69 -7.09
C ILE A 468 20.67 6.94 -7.25
N THR A 469 20.78 7.76 -6.22
CA THR A 469 21.63 8.96 -6.19
C THR A 469 23.12 8.64 -6.29
N LEU A 470 23.56 7.43 -5.88
CA LEU A 470 24.96 7.00 -6.01
C LEU A 470 25.46 7.04 -7.46
N THR A 471 24.57 6.91 -8.46
CA THR A 471 24.93 6.98 -9.88
C THR A 471 25.54 8.33 -10.27
N ALA A 472 25.18 9.40 -9.55
CA ALA A 472 25.69 10.74 -9.79
C ALA A 472 27.01 11.02 -9.04
N HIS A 473 27.44 10.17 -8.10
CA HIS A 473 28.62 10.41 -7.24
C HIS A 473 29.96 10.20 -7.96
N ASN A 474 29.96 9.70 -9.20
CA ASN A 474 31.16 9.40 -9.97
C ASN A 474 32.16 8.52 -9.20
N ARG A 475 31.69 7.38 -8.69
CA ARG A 475 32.48 6.36 -7.97
C ARG A 475 32.02 4.97 -8.37
N ASN A 476 32.87 3.97 -8.13
CA ASN A 476 32.46 2.58 -8.21
C ASN A 476 31.44 2.29 -7.09
N ASN A 477 30.26 1.79 -7.45
CA ASN A 477 29.17 1.53 -6.51
C ASN A 477 28.99 0.03 -6.20
N ARG A 478 29.81 -0.85 -6.81
CA ARG A 478 29.69 -2.31 -6.69
C ARG A 478 29.52 -2.77 -5.25
N GLU A 479 30.45 -2.40 -4.38
CA GLU A 479 30.51 -2.87 -2.98
C GLU A 479 29.33 -2.34 -2.16
N LEU A 480 29.08 -1.03 -2.18
CA LEU A 480 27.95 -0.42 -1.45
C LEU A 480 26.59 -0.97 -1.90
N LYS A 481 26.38 -1.11 -3.22
CA LYS A 481 25.13 -1.64 -3.78
C LYS A 481 24.97 -3.12 -3.45
N ALA A 482 26.04 -3.91 -3.52
CA ALA A 482 26.01 -5.33 -3.14
C ALA A 482 25.71 -5.51 -1.66
N ALA A 483 26.33 -4.71 -0.78
CA ALA A 483 26.07 -4.74 0.66
C ALA A 483 24.61 -4.38 0.98
N MET A 484 24.08 -3.31 0.36
CA MET A 484 22.67 -2.92 0.52
C MET A 484 21.70 -3.97 -0.02
N GLY A 485 21.96 -4.49 -1.22
CA GLY A 485 21.12 -5.53 -1.82
C GLY A 485 21.14 -6.82 -1.01
N TYR A 486 22.29 -7.19 -0.45
CA TYR A 486 22.43 -8.32 0.48
C TYR A 486 21.70 -8.07 1.80
N LEU A 487 21.78 -6.88 2.39
CA LEU A 487 21.01 -6.51 3.59
C LEU A 487 19.51 -6.66 3.36
N TYR A 488 18.99 -6.10 2.26
CA TYR A 488 17.57 -6.25 1.91
C TYR A 488 17.18 -7.70 1.65
N TRP A 489 18.04 -8.46 0.97
CA TRP A 489 17.83 -9.88 0.77
C TRP A 489 17.81 -10.67 2.11
N GLN A 490 18.71 -10.38 3.04
CA GLN A 490 18.72 -10.99 4.37
C GLN A 490 17.44 -10.71 5.16
N LEU A 491 17.04 -9.44 5.22
CA LEU A 491 15.89 -8.98 6.01
C LEU A 491 14.56 -9.45 5.43
N LEU A 492 14.42 -9.46 4.10
CA LEU A 492 13.16 -9.77 3.44
C LEU A 492 13.02 -11.23 3.03
N TYR A 493 14.13 -11.92 2.80
CA TYR A 493 14.13 -13.24 2.17
C TYR A 493 14.74 -14.33 3.04
N GLN A 494 15.98 -14.19 3.52
CA GLN A 494 16.63 -15.29 4.26
C GLN A 494 16.06 -15.52 5.66
N ARG A 495 15.55 -14.49 6.34
CA ARG A 495 15.21 -14.55 7.78
C ARG A 495 13.71 -14.70 8.14
N ARG A 496 12.79 -14.88 7.18
CA ARG A 496 11.36 -15.28 7.36
C ARG A 496 10.32 -14.20 7.77
N ILE A 497 9.87 -13.37 6.82
CA ILE A 497 8.57 -12.62 6.92
C ILE A 497 7.52 -13.17 5.94
N MET A 498 7.93 -13.79 4.83
CA MET A 498 7.01 -14.34 3.82
C MET A 498 6.72 -15.83 4.05
N ARG A 499 6.50 -16.23 5.31
CA ARG A 499 5.70 -17.41 5.66
C ARG A 499 4.37 -16.88 6.18
N GLU A 500 3.40 -16.67 5.30
CA GLU A 500 2.03 -16.90 5.73
C GLU A 500 1.89 -18.41 5.97
N ASP A 501 1.11 -18.76 6.99
CA ASP A 501 0.63 -20.11 7.23
C ASP A 501 0.20 -20.76 5.91
N TYR A 502 0.61 -22.01 5.68
CA TYR A 502 0.58 -22.77 4.42
C TYR A 502 1.83 -22.73 3.53
N VAL A 503 2.98 -23.23 4.00
CA VAL A 503 3.86 -24.06 3.14
C VAL A 503 4.64 -25.08 3.98
N THR A 504 4.06 -26.26 4.21
CA THR A 504 4.87 -27.50 4.24
C THR A 504 5.13 -27.92 2.80
N SER A 505 6.41 -28.12 2.46
CA SER A 505 7.01 -28.50 1.16
C SER A 505 7.52 -27.33 0.29
N TYR A 506 8.78 -27.45 -0.16
CA TYR A 506 9.52 -26.56 -1.08
C TYR A 506 10.41 -25.47 -0.45
N GLY A 507 11.54 -25.92 0.11
CA GLY A 507 12.80 -25.47 -0.49
C GLY A 507 12.95 -26.19 -1.83
N ILE A 508 13.47 -25.49 -2.84
CA ILE A 508 13.67 -25.85 -4.26
C ILE A 508 13.00 -24.74 -5.12
N VAL A 509 13.84 -23.99 -5.85
CA VAL A 509 13.52 -23.33 -7.14
C VAL A 509 12.50 -24.21 -7.86
N PRO A 510 11.35 -23.72 -8.38
CA PRO A 510 10.30 -24.60 -8.87
C PRO A 510 10.89 -25.71 -9.75
N LEU A 511 10.76 -26.96 -9.29
CA LEU A 511 10.95 -28.10 -10.17
C LEU A 511 10.05 -27.85 -11.38
N PRO A 512 10.56 -28.00 -12.61
CA PRO A 512 9.70 -27.91 -13.77
C PRO A 512 8.64 -28.99 -13.60
N TYR A 513 7.37 -28.64 -13.82
CA TYR A 513 6.21 -29.51 -13.66
C TYR A 513 5.86 -29.90 -12.22
N THR A 514 4.94 -29.17 -11.59
CA THR A 514 3.74 -29.75 -10.92
C THR A 514 2.91 -28.64 -10.29
N GLN A 515 2.07 -27.98 -11.08
CA GLN A 515 0.77 -27.41 -10.68
C GLN A 515 0.23 -26.66 -11.90
N ARG A 516 -0.29 -27.42 -12.87
CA ARG A 516 -1.05 -26.87 -13.99
C ARG A 516 -2.42 -26.48 -13.49
N THR A 517 -2.86 -25.26 -13.75
CA THR A 517 -4.28 -24.91 -13.63
C THR A 517 -5.06 -25.54 -14.81
N GLU A 518 -6.37 -25.75 -14.68
CA GLU A 518 -7.20 -26.35 -15.73
C GLU A 518 -7.11 -25.63 -17.09
N LYS A 519 -6.71 -24.34 -17.11
CA LYS A 519 -6.45 -23.60 -18.35
C LYS A 519 -5.23 -24.11 -19.14
N ASP A 520 -4.26 -24.75 -18.50
CA ASP A 520 -3.08 -25.35 -19.16
C ASP A 520 -3.34 -26.75 -19.74
N ILE A 521 -4.45 -27.39 -19.37
CA ILE A 521 -4.77 -28.77 -19.78
C ILE A 521 -5.23 -28.84 -21.25
N ASN A 522 -5.70 -27.72 -21.82
CA ASN A 522 -6.23 -27.66 -23.19
C ASN A 522 -5.30 -27.04 -24.25
N ARG A 523 -4.02 -26.75 -23.93
CA ARG A 523 -3.05 -26.36 -24.97
C ARG A 523 -2.41 -27.62 -25.59
N PRO A 524 -2.51 -27.83 -26.92
CA PRO A 524 -1.97 -29.02 -27.55
C PRO A 524 -0.44 -29.07 -27.39
N LYS A 525 0.06 -30.16 -26.80
CA LYS A 525 1.47 -30.57 -26.92
C LYS A 525 1.67 -31.11 -28.33
N ILE A 526 2.44 -30.44 -29.18
CA ILE A 526 3.32 -30.97 -30.25
C ILE A 526 3.98 -29.75 -30.95
N GLY A 527 5.29 -29.59 -30.78
CA GLY A 527 6.15 -28.55 -31.39
C GLY A 527 7.35 -28.17 -30.48
N PRO A 528 8.48 -27.68 -31.03
CA PRO A 528 9.60 -27.22 -30.21
C PRO A 528 9.14 -26.07 -29.29
N ARG A 529 9.42 -26.19 -27.98
CA ARG A 529 9.04 -25.16 -26.99
C ARG A 529 9.89 -23.91 -27.24
N ARG A 530 9.23 -22.76 -27.38
CA ARG A 530 9.88 -21.43 -27.44
C ARG A 530 10.53 -21.09 -26.10
N LEU A 531 11.66 -20.41 -26.11
CA LEU A 531 12.26 -19.85 -24.89
C LEU A 531 11.38 -18.71 -24.37
N ARG A 532 10.97 -18.78 -23.11
CA ARG A 532 10.15 -17.75 -22.47
C ARG A 532 11.00 -16.63 -21.89
N VAL A 533 10.87 -15.45 -22.46
CA VAL A 533 11.64 -14.27 -22.06
C VAL A 533 10.69 -13.23 -21.50
N GLY A 534 10.84 -12.91 -20.21
CA GLY A 534 10.04 -11.89 -19.53
C GLY A 534 10.80 -10.58 -19.36
N PHE A 535 10.15 -9.45 -19.66
CA PHE A 535 10.66 -8.11 -19.36
C PHE A 535 9.90 -7.52 -18.17
N VAL A 536 10.57 -7.27 -17.05
CA VAL A 536 9.96 -6.73 -15.82
C VAL A 536 10.32 -5.27 -15.67
N SER A 537 9.32 -4.38 -15.74
CA SER A 537 9.60 -2.96 -15.84
C SER A 537 8.43 -2.08 -15.39
N ARG A 538 8.78 -0.96 -14.75
CA ARG A 538 7.86 0.13 -14.41
C ARG A 538 7.77 1.15 -15.55
N TYR A 539 8.86 1.31 -16.29
CA TYR A 539 9.07 2.39 -17.25
C TYR A 539 9.13 1.92 -18.72
N ILE A 540 8.73 0.67 -18.99
CA ILE A 540 8.74 0.07 -20.34
C ILE A 540 7.97 0.88 -21.38
N PHE A 541 7.01 1.69 -20.94
CA PHE A 541 6.23 2.59 -21.81
C PHE A 541 6.51 4.07 -21.56
N ASN A 542 7.44 4.38 -20.65
CA ASN A 542 7.89 5.73 -20.41
C ASN A 542 8.91 6.13 -21.50
N PRO A 543 8.89 7.39 -21.97
CA PRO A 543 9.86 7.86 -22.98
C PRO A 543 11.35 7.75 -22.57
N ALA A 544 11.68 7.57 -21.29
CA ALA A 544 13.06 7.41 -20.83
C ALA A 544 13.65 6.03 -21.16
N VAL A 545 12.91 4.95 -20.88
CA VAL A 545 13.36 3.55 -21.04
C VAL A 545 12.64 2.86 -22.20
N GLY A 546 11.33 3.09 -22.30
CA GLY A 546 10.50 2.52 -23.35
C GLY A 546 10.95 2.90 -24.76
N LEU A 547 11.64 4.03 -24.95
CA LEU A 547 12.20 4.42 -26.24
C LEU A 547 13.08 3.34 -26.87
N TYR A 548 13.80 2.56 -26.05
CA TYR A 548 14.80 1.61 -26.51
C TYR A 548 14.32 0.17 -26.47
N VAL A 549 13.44 -0.16 -25.52
CA VAL A 549 13.01 -1.54 -25.26
C VAL A 549 11.68 -1.84 -25.96
N SER A 550 10.74 -0.89 -25.99
CA SER A 550 9.41 -1.15 -26.55
C SER A 550 9.41 -1.29 -28.08
N GLU A 551 10.31 -0.58 -28.77
CA GLU A 551 10.48 -0.71 -30.22
C GLU A 551 11.34 -1.92 -30.63
N LEU A 552 12.16 -2.43 -29.71
CA LEU A 552 13.01 -3.60 -29.91
C LEU A 552 12.22 -4.91 -29.83
N ILE A 553 11.34 -5.05 -28.83
CA ILE A 553 10.57 -6.27 -28.55
C ILE A 553 9.86 -6.87 -29.79
N PRO A 554 9.21 -6.07 -30.66
CA PRO A 554 8.50 -6.59 -31.83
C PRO A 554 9.41 -7.24 -32.88
N MET A 555 10.70 -6.94 -32.83
CA MET A 555 11.69 -7.38 -33.81
C MET A 555 12.24 -8.78 -33.52
N PHE A 556 12.00 -9.33 -32.32
CA PHE A 556 12.47 -10.66 -31.96
C PHE A 556 11.72 -11.77 -32.69
N ASN A 557 12.44 -12.85 -33.00
CA ASN A 557 11.88 -14.00 -33.68
C ASN A 557 10.83 -14.75 -32.81
N ARG A 558 9.56 -14.55 -33.14
CA ARG A 558 8.41 -15.15 -32.44
C ARG A 558 8.31 -16.67 -32.58
N ASP A 559 8.98 -17.27 -33.56
CA ASP A 559 9.02 -18.72 -33.69
C ASP A 559 9.99 -19.36 -32.67
N LYS A 560 10.96 -18.58 -32.17
CA LYS A 560 11.97 -19.01 -31.19
C LYS A 560 11.67 -18.57 -29.77
N TYR A 561 11.10 -17.37 -29.59
CA TYR A 561 10.93 -16.74 -28.29
C TYR A 561 9.46 -16.43 -28.00
N GLU A 562 8.99 -16.79 -26.81
CA GLU A 562 7.71 -16.35 -26.23
C GLU A 562 8.01 -15.14 -25.33
N ILE A 563 7.71 -13.93 -25.80
CA ILE A 563 8.01 -12.69 -25.07
C ILE A 563 6.82 -12.26 -24.21
N VAL A 564 7.06 -12.04 -22.92
CA VAL A 564 6.06 -11.56 -21.96
C VAL A 564 6.54 -10.25 -21.34
N ILE A 565 5.67 -9.23 -21.29
CA ILE A 565 5.97 -7.97 -20.59
C ILE A 565 5.21 -7.93 -19.27
N PHE A 566 5.93 -7.76 -18.16
CA PHE A 566 5.39 -7.51 -16.84
C PHE A 566 5.47 -6.01 -16.52
N ALA A 567 4.36 -5.30 -16.72
CA ALA A 567 4.26 -3.85 -16.58
C ALA A 567 3.75 -3.48 -15.18
N ILE A 568 4.65 -3.05 -14.30
CA ILE A 568 4.34 -2.75 -12.89
C ILE A 568 3.60 -1.43 -12.73
N GLY A 569 2.57 -1.42 -11.89
CA GLY A 569 1.79 -0.24 -11.52
C GLY A 569 0.94 0.32 -12.67
N GLN A 570 0.49 -0.54 -13.59
CA GLN A 570 -0.38 -0.21 -14.72
C GLN A 570 -1.74 -0.90 -14.55
N SER A 571 -2.82 -0.32 -15.07
CA SER A 571 -4.16 -0.96 -15.05
C SER A 571 -4.56 -1.45 -16.44
N LYS A 572 -5.26 -2.60 -16.52
CA LYS A 572 -5.76 -3.18 -17.78
C LYS A 572 -6.67 -2.24 -18.59
N SER A 573 -7.23 -1.21 -17.97
CA SER A 573 -8.12 -0.24 -18.61
C SER A 573 -7.40 0.90 -19.35
N MET A 574 -6.07 1.01 -19.23
CA MET A 574 -5.32 2.10 -19.87
C MET A 574 -5.31 1.97 -21.39
N LYS A 575 -5.67 3.06 -22.08
CA LYS A 575 -5.65 3.19 -23.54
C LYS A 575 -4.29 2.80 -24.16
N VAL A 576 -3.21 3.09 -23.44
CA VAL A 576 -1.83 2.73 -23.81
C VAL A 576 -1.69 1.21 -23.96
N ILE A 577 -2.27 0.39 -23.08
CA ILE A 577 -2.16 -1.08 -23.16
C ILE A 577 -2.80 -1.63 -24.46
N LYS A 578 -3.95 -1.08 -24.89
CA LYS A 578 -4.65 -1.52 -26.12
C LYS A 578 -3.88 -1.23 -27.41
N GLU A 579 -3.15 -0.11 -27.47
CA GLU A 579 -2.27 0.19 -28.60
C GLU A 579 -1.03 -0.73 -28.63
N ILE A 580 -0.68 -1.37 -27.50
CA ILE A 580 0.54 -2.17 -27.32
C ILE A 580 0.26 -3.69 -27.41
N GLU A 581 -0.96 -4.16 -27.12
CA GLU A 581 -1.40 -5.51 -27.53
C GLU A 581 -1.26 -5.71 -29.05
N ALA A 582 -1.34 -4.63 -29.83
CA ALA A 582 -1.07 -4.68 -31.27
C ALA A 582 0.40 -4.96 -31.63
N ILE A 583 1.31 -4.87 -30.66
CA ILE A 583 2.78 -4.84 -30.85
C ILE A 583 3.46 -6.08 -30.25
N THR A 584 2.90 -6.71 -29.21
CA THR A 584 3.52 -7.84 -28.46
C THR A 584 2.54 -9.00 -28.24
N GLU A 585 3.03 -10.23 -28.02
CA GLU A 585 2.16 -11.40 -27.84
C GLU A 585 1.44 -11.43 -26.48
N THR A 586 2.03 -10.89 -25.40
CA THR A 586 1.42 -10.90 -24.05
C THR A 586 1.96 -9.79 -23.15
N ILE A 587 1.04 -9.02 -22.55
CA ILE A 587 1.33 -7.99 -21.53
C ILE A 587 0.55 -8.27 -20.26
N ILE A 588 1.25 -8.33 -19.14
CA ILE A 588 0.70 -8.54 -17.82
C ILE A 588 0.84 -7.24 -17.03
N ALA A 589 -0.29 -6.57 -16.82
CA ALA A 589 -0.38 -5.42 -15.94
C ALA A 589 -0.34 -5.90 -14.48
N LEU A 590 0.72 -5.55 -13.75
CA LEU A 590 0.92 -5.94 -12.36
C LEU A 590 0.62 -4.77 -11.42
N PRO A 591 0.08 -5.03 -10.21
CA PRO A 591 -0.01 -3.99 -9.18
C PRO A 591 1.39 -3.60 -8.68
N LYS A 592 1.46 -2.53 -7.88
CA LYS A 592 2.70 -2.15 -7.17
C LYS A 592 2.99 -3.03 -5.95
N ASP A 593 2.02 -3.85 -5.54
CA ASP A 593 2.19 -4.81 -4.47
C ASP A 593 3.23 -5.86 -4.86
N VAL A 594 4.35 -5.88 -4.13
CA VAL A 594 5.52 -6.73 -4.38
C VAL A 594 5.15 -8.21 -4.27
N ARG A 595 4.29 -8.59 -3.32
CA ARG A 595 3.88 -9.99 -3.11
C ARG A 595 3.05 -10.48 -4.29
N ILE A 596 2.01 -9.73 -4.65
CA ILE A 596 1.12 -10.09 -5.77
C ILE A 596 1.90 -10.10 -7.08
N ALA A 597 2.78 -9.11 -7.31
CA ALA A 597 3.61 -9.06 -8.51
C ALA A 597 4.53 -10.28 -8.63
N ARG A 598 5.16 -10.72 -7.53
CA ARG A 598 6.02 -11.92 -7.49
C ARG A 598 5.23 -13.19 -7.78
N GLU A 599 4.10 -13.39 -7.12
CA GLU A 599 3.24 -14.57 -7.30
C GLU A 599 2.80 -14.69 -8.76
N GLU A 600 2.37 -13.59 -9.38
CA GLU A 600 1.97 -13.58 -10.79
C GLU A 600 3.15 -13.90 -11.71
N ILE A 601 4.32 -13.27 -11.53
CA ILE A 601 5.51 -13.56 -12.37
C ILE A 601 5.93 -15.03 -12.23
N ARG A 602 5.92 -15.59 -11.01
CA ARG A 602 6.23 -17.02 -10.77
C ARG A 602 5.27 -17.95 -11.49
N ALA A 603 3.98 -17.63 -11.50
CA ALA A 603 2.96 -18.45 -12.16
C ALA A 603 3.19 -18.58 -13.67
N TRP A 604 3.85 -17.60 -14.28
CA TRP A 604 4.21 -17.62 -15.70
C TRP A 604 5.36 -18.58 -16.05
N ASN A 605 6.15 -19.01 -15.06
CA ASN A 605 7.27 -19.95 -15.21
C ASN A 605 8.19 -19.56 -16.40
N MET A 606 8.82 -18.39 -16.26
CA MET A 606 9.73 -17.79 -17.25
C MET A 606 11.08 -18.50 -17.25
N ASP A 607 11.70 -18.64 -18.43
CA ASP A 607 13.04 -19.23 -18.57
C ASP A 607 14.13 -18.16 -18.35
N LEU A 608 13.89 -16.94 -18.84
CA LEU A 608 14.77 -15.77 -18.71
C LEU A 608 13.95 -14.55 -18.26
N LEU A 609 14.44 -13.82 -17.26
CA LEU A 609 13.90 -12.50 -16.88
C LEU A 609 14.92 -11.39 -17.11
N ILE A 610 14.45 -10.28 -17.69
CA ILE A 610 15.25 -9.09 -17.97
C ILE A 610 14.62 -7.89 -17.26
N TYR A 611 15.45 -7.17 -16.52
CA TYR A 611 15.09 -5.93 -15.83
C TYR A 611 15.77 -4.76 -16.55
N PRO A 612 15.06 -3.98 -17.39
CA PRO A 612 15.71 -3.00 -18.24
C PRO A 612 16.26 -1.76 -17.51
N GLU A 613 15.73 -1.47 -16.32
CA GLU A 613 16.04 -0.26 -15.56
C GLU A 613 16.07 -0.47 -14.04
N LEU A 614 16.61 -1.62 -13.61
CA LEU A 614 16.62 -2.01 -12.21
C LEU A 614 17.28 -0.96 -11.30
N GLY A 615 16.62 -0.63 -10.19
CA GLY A 615 17.07 0.42 -9.25
C GLY A 615 16.39 1.78 -9.41
N MET A 616 15.72 2.05 -10.55
CA MET A 616 14.94 3.28 -10.72
C MET A 616 13.57 3.25 -10.03
N ASP A 617 12.98 2.06 -9.86
CA ASP A 617 11.70 1.84 -9.19
C ASP A 617 11.86 0.87 -8.02
N LYS A 618 11.16 1.15 -6.92
CA LYS A 618 11.24 0.36 -5.68
C LYS A 618 10.62 -1.01 -5.88
N THR A 619 9.44 -1.08 -6.49
CA THR A 619 8.73 -2.35 -6.68
C THR A 619 9.56 -3.29 -7.56
N THR A 620 10.09 -2.83 -8.70
CA THR A 620 10.97 -3.69 -9.54
C THR A 620 12.20 -4.16 -8.78
N TYR A 621 12.82 -3.29 -7.96
CA TYR A 621 13.97 -3.64 -7.12
C TYR A 621 13.63 -4.74 -6.11
N PHE A 622 12.57 -4.58 -5.32
CA PHE A 622 12.17 -5.57 -4.31
C PHE A 622 11.61 -6.87 -4.92
N VAL A 623 10.95 -6.81 -6.08
CA VAL A 623 10.55 -8.01 -6.84
C VAL A 623 11.78 -8.79 -7.28
N SER A 624 12.85 -8.10 -7.68
CA SER A 624 14.08 -8.73 -8.18
C SER A 624 14.89 -9.46 -7.12
N LEU A 625 14.70 -9.17 -5.81
CA LEU A 625 15.40 -9.87 -4.72
C LEU A 625 15.07 -11.38 -4.66
N ASP A 626 14.03 -11.81 -5.37
CA ASP A 626 13.74 -13.21 -5.61
C ASP A 626 14.39 -13.73 -6.88
N ARG A 627 14.75 -15.02 -6.86
CA ARG A 627 14.99 -15.77 -8.09
C ARG A 627 13.66 -16.23 -8.67
N LEU A 628 13.15 -15.50 -9.67
CA LEU A 628 11.86 -15.71 -10.33
C LEU A 628 11.99 -16.43 -11.68
N ALA A 629 13.21 -16.53 -12.23
CA ALA A 629 13.56 -17.36 -13.38
C ALA A 629 14.96 -17.98 -13.19
N PRO A 630 15.28 -19.08 -13.91
CA PRO A 630 16.61 -19.69 -13.89
C PRO A 630 17.73 -18.71 -14.22
N VAL A 631 17.54 -17.87 -15.24
CA VAL A 631 18.47 -16.80 -15.62
C VAL A 631 17.80 -15.45 -15.44
N GLN A 632 18.47 -14.53 -14.74
CA GLN A 632 18.03 -13.15 -14.57
C GLN A 632 19.12 -12.18 -15.02
N ALA A 633 18.75 -11.15 -15.76
CA ALA A 633 19.67 -10.15 -16.24
C ALA A 633 19.14 -8.73 -16.05
N VAL A 634 20.05 -7.80 -15.79
CA VAL A 634 19.78 -6.36 -15.79
C VAL A 634 20.39 -5.75 -17.04
N TRP A 635 19.65 -4.87 -17.70
CA TRP A 635 20.19 -4.09 -18.81
C TRP A 635 20.57 -2.69 -18.34
N TRP A 636 21.48 -2.05 -19.08
CA TRP A 636 22.10 -0.80 -18.67
C TRP A 636 21.18 0.44 -18.67
N GLY A 637 19.85 0.29 -18.83
CA GLY A 637 18.91 1.42 -18.83
C GLY A 637 18.95 2.24 -17.52
N ASN A 638 19.37 1.62 -16.42
CA ASN A 638 20.02 2.31 -15.30
C ASN A 638 21.53 2.01 -15.36
N ALA A 639 22.37 3.04 -15.51
CA ALA A 639 23.79 2.89 -15.80
C ALA A 639 24.65 2.61 -14.54
N ASP A 640 24.23 1.65 -13.73
CA ASP A 640 24.88 1.27 -12.48
C ASP A 640 24.58 -0.20 -12.14
N THR A 641 25.42 -0.80 -11.30
CA THR A 641 25.22 -2.16 -10.79
C THR A 641 23.92 -2.26 -9.96
N SER A 642 23.18 -3.37 -10.07
CA SER A 642 21.97 -3.54 -9.25
C SER A 642 22.30 -3.82 -7.79
N GLY A 643 23.43 -4.51 -7.55
CA GLY A 643 23.80 -5.03 -6.23
C GLY A 643 22.88 -6.15 -5.74
N VAL A 644 21.96 -6.64 -6.58
CA VAL A 644 20.95 -7.63 -6.20
C VAL A 644 21.55 -9.04 -6.30
N PRO A 645 21.57 -9.84 -5.20
CA PRO A 645 22.24 -11.15 -5.19
C PRO A 645 21.70 -12.20 -6.16
N THR A 646 20.46 -12.03 -6.63
CA THR A 646 19.76 -12.95 -7.54
C THR A 646 19.92 -12.59 -9.01
N MET A 647 20.68 -11.53 -9.33
CA MET A 647 20.92 -11.11 -10.71
C MET A 647 22.19 -11.77 -11.26
N ASP A 648 22.07 -12.45 -12.40
CA ASP A 648 23.19 -13.24 -12.95
C ASP A 648 24.06 -12.41 -13.88
N TYR A 649 23.44 -11.60 -14.76
CA TYR A 649 24.15 -10.86 -15.80
C TYR A 649 23.82 -9.36 -15.82
N TYR A 650 24.86 -8.54 -16.01
CA TYR A 650 24.72 -7.14 -16.41
C TYR A 650 25.00 -7.02 -17.91
N LEU A 651 23.96 -6.68 -18.68
CA LEU A 651 24.01 -6.54 -20.12
C LEU A 651 24.50 -5.13 -20.47
N THR A 652 25.69 -5.01 -21.06
CA THR A 652 26.34 -3.74 -21.42
C THR A 652 26.80 -3.72 -22.88
N SER A 653 27.51 -2.66 -23.27
CA SER A 653 27.99 -2.41 -24.64
C SER A 653 29.50 -2.61 -24.78
N GLU A 654 29.97 -2.92 -25.99
CA GLU A 654 31.39 -2.92 -26.36
C GLU A 654 32.11 -1.58 -26.07
N TYR A 655 31.33 -0.49 -25.95
CA TYR A 655 31.85 0.84 -25.65
C TYR A 655 32.02 1.12 -24.14
N GLU A 656 31.62 0.17 -23.28
CA GLU A 656 31.98 0.17 -21.87
C GLU A 656 33.51 0.12 -21.71
N HIS A 657 34.02 0.73 -20.64
CA HIS A 657 35.45 0.76 -20.38
C HIS A 657 35.97 -0.66 -20.02
N SER A 658 37.20 -0.96 -20.41
CA SER A 658 37.80 -2.31 -20.32
C SER A 658 37.81 -2.91 -18.90
N GLY A 659 37.79 -2.06 -17.87
CA GLY A 659 37.63 -2.44 -16.47
C GLY A 659 36.19 -2.73 -16.01
N ALA A 660 35.25 -3.02 -16.91
CA ALA A 660 33.83 -3.21 -16.60
C ALA A 660 33.59 -4.25 -15.48
N SER A 661 34.23 -5.42 -15.57
CA SER A 661 33.95 -6.56 -14.70
C SER A 661 34.23 -6.32 -13.21
N SER A 662 35.03 -5.32 -12.85
CA SER A 662 35.29 -4.98 -11.44
C SER A 662 34.24 -4.03 -10.83
N ARG A 663 33.29 -3.54 -11.64
CA ARG A 663 32.30 -2.51 -11.25
C ARG A 663 30.86 -2.99 -11.15
N TYR A 664 30.59 -4.21 -11.59
CA TYR A 664 29.29 -4.84 -11.51
C TYR A 664 29.31 -6.00 -10.52
N SER A 665 28.23 -6.18 -9.77
CA SER A 665 28.03 -7.36 -8.93
C SER A 665 27.72 -8.60 -9.75
N GLU A 666 27.11 -8.39 -10.91
CA GLU A 666 26.69 -9.38 -11.89
C GLU A 666 27.81 -9.70 -12.89
N ALA A 667 27.73 -10.85 -13.55
CA ALA A 667 28.63 -11.16 -14.65
C ALA A 667 28.35 -10.25 -15.86
N VAL A 668 29.39 -9.62 -16.40
CA VAL A 668 29.23 -8.70 -17.54
C VAL A 668 29.03 -9.48 -18.84
N TYR A 669 27.90 -9.25 -19.52
CA TYR A 669 27.68 -9.70 -20.89
C TYR A 669 27.72 -8.48 -21.82
N GLN A 670 28.64 -8.47 -22.77
CA GLN A 670 28.94 -7.31 -23.61
C GLN A 670 28.38 -7.49 -25.02
N PHE A 671 27.43 -6.63 -25.40
CA PHE A 671 26.91 -6.56 -26.76
C PHE A 671 27.90 -5.88 -27.71
N LYS A 672 27.91 -6.32 -28.97
CA LYS A 672 28.43 -5.49 -30.05
C LYS A 672 27.49 -4.31 -30.30
N GLY A 673 28.00 -3.08 -30.27
CA GLY A 673 27.20 -1.87 -30.26
C GLY A 673 26.47 -1.63 -28.95
N LEU A 674 25.43 -0.79 -28.98
CA LEU A 674 24.71 -0.34 -27.77
C LEU A 674 23.57 -1.26 -27.31
N GLY A 675 23.13 -2.19 -28.16
CA GLY A 675 21.95 -3.01 -27.88
C GLY A 675 20.63 -2.22 -27.87
N ILE A 676 20.56 -1.09 -28.60
CA ILE A 676 19.35 -0.27 -28.74
C ILE A 676 18.80 -0.41 -30.15
N TYR A 677 17.49 -0.62 -30.26
CA TYR A 677 16.74 -0.48 -31.50
C TYR A 677 15.70 0.63 -31.36
N HIS A 678 15.83 1.70 -32.15
CA HIS A 678 14.89 2.82 -32.14
C HIS A 678 14.76 3.47 -33.52
N LYS A 679 13.56 3.89 -33.89
CA LYS A 679 13.27 4.68 -35.10
C LYS A 679 13.52 6.16 -34.85
N LEU A 680 14.54 6.72 -35.52
CA LEU A 680 14.82 8.14 -35.42
C LEU A 680 13.59 8.98 -35.75
N SER A 681 13.10 9.74 -34.77
CA SER A 681 11.90 10.56 -34.91
C SER A 681 12.05 11.56 -36.07
N ALA A 682 10.99 11.72 -36.88
CA ALA A 682 10.97 12.74 -37.92
C ALA A 682 11.12 14.15 -37.29
N LEU A 683 12.01 14.97 -37.87
CA LEU A 683 12.18 16.34 -37.41
C LEU A 683 10.83 17.09 -37.52
N PRO A 684 10.49 17.97 -36.55
CA PRO A 684 9.26 18.75 -36.62
C PRO A 684 9.13 19.45 -37.98
N LYS A 685 7.97 19.28 -38.64
CA LYS A 685 7.71 19.87 -39.96
C LYS A 685 7.83 21.40 -39.96
N LYS A 686 7.51 22.04 -38.83
CA LYS A 686 7.58 23.49 -38.65
C LYS A 686 9.03 23.90 -38.33
N LYS A 687 9.69 24.56 -39.27
CA LYS A 687 11.02 25.13 -39.07
C LYS A 687 10.89 26.43 -38.27
N PHE A 688 11.43 26.45 -37.05
CA PHE A 688 11.63 27.68 -36.30
C PHE A 688 12.94 28.34 -36.75
N LYS A 689 13.00 29.68 -36.71
CA LYS A 689 14.23 30.41 -37.05
C LYS A 689 15.10 30.51 -35.80
N ARG A 690 16.40 30.19 -35.92
CA ARG A 690 17.41 30.31 -34.86
C ARG A 690 17.32 31.67 -34.14
N ASP A 691 17.25 32.75 -34.92
CA ASP A 691 17.22 34.13 -34.41
C ASP A 691 15.94 34.48 -33.63
N GLN A 692 14.86 33.72 -33.78
CA GLN A 692 13.65 33.93 -32.96
C GLN A 692 13.85 33.37 -31.56
N VAL A 693 14.46 32.19 -31.45
CA VAL A 693 14.76 31.58 -30.15
C VAL A 693 15.81 32.39 -29.42
N ARG A 694 16.86 32.85 -30.12
CA ARG A 694 17.91 33.70 -29.52
C ARG A 694 17.36 35.02 -28.98
N ARG A 695 16.52 35.72 -29.75
CA ARG A 695 15.84 36.94 -29.26
C ARG A 695 14.96 36.69 -28.04
N ALA A 696 14.24 35.57 -28.00
CA ALA A 696 13.46 35.21 -26.81
C ALA A 696 14.34 34.95 -25.58
N ILE A 697 15.57 34.44 -25.77
CA ILE A 697 16.55 34.29 -24.70
C ILE A 697 17.11 35.65 -24.28
N GLU A 698 17.48 36.51 -25.24
CA GLU A 698 17.92 37.90 -25.00
C GLU A 698 16.91 38.67 -24.14
N GLU A 699 15.64 38.68 -24.55
CA GLU A 699 14.56 39.36 -23.84
C GLU A 699 14.27 38.75 -22.46
N ARG A 700 14.34 37.41 -22.34
CA ARG A 700 14.01 36.72 -21.08
C ARG A 700 15.06 36.90 -20.00
N PHE A 701 16.34 36.96 -20.38
CA PHE A 701 17.47 36.98 -19.45
C PHE A 701 18.22 38.31 -19.43
N ASP A 702 17.75 39.32 -20.17
CA ASP A 702 18.36 40.65 -20.29
C ASP A 702 19.85 40.58 -20.67
N ILE A 703 20.15 39.79 -21.71
CA ILE A 703 21.51 39.60 -22.21
C ILE A 703 21.72 40.34 -23.54
N SER A 704 22.95 40.83 -23.77
CA SER A 704 23.34 41.45 -25.03
C SER A 704 23.18 40.47 -26.20
N SER A 705 22.77 40.96 -27.37
CA SER A 705 22.67 40.16 -28.60
C SER A 705 23.99 39.52 -29.07
N ASP A 706 25.14 40.04 -28.61
CA ASP A 706 26.48 39.51 -28.91
C ASP A 706 26.96 38.57 -27.80
N PHE A 707 26.40 37.35 -27.78
CA PHE A 707 26.73 36.31 -26.80
C PHE A 707 26.91 34.93 -27.46
N HIS A 708 27.65 34.05 -26.81
CA HIS A 708 27.74 32.63 -27.17
C HIS A 708 26.84 31.80 -26.24
N PHE A 709 25.90 31.08 -26.84
CA PHE A 709 24.88 30.29 -26.17
C PHE A 709 25.37 28.84 -25.96
N TYR A 710 25.74 28.50 -24.73
CA TYR A 710 26.06 27.14 -24.33
C TYR A 710 24.87 26.49 -23.64
N LEU A 711 24.45 25.31 -24.09
CA LEU A 711 23.34 24.56 -23.48
C LEU A 711 23.86 23.23 -22.94
N SER A 712 23.68 23.00 -21.64
CA SER A 712 23.80 21.66 -21.07
C SER A 712 22.53 20.87 -21.31
N ILE A 713 22.67 19.67 -21.84
CA ILE A 713 21.53 18.74 -22.04
C ILE A 713 21.29 17.86 -20.82
N GLU A 714 21.71 18.26 -19.62
CA GLU A 714 21.44 17.53 -18.39
C GLU A 714 20.52 18.28 -17.44
N SER A 715 19.81 17.53 -16.60
CA SER A 715 19.04 18.12 -15.51
C SER A 715 19.98 18.57 -14.40
N ILE A 716 19.62 19.64 -13.68
CA ILE A 716 20.41 20.17 -12.54
C ILE A 716 20.78 19.11 -11.49
N ILE A 717 19.98 18.06 -11.32
CA ILE A 717 20.24 16.97 -10.36
C ILE A 717 21.40 16.04 -10.77
N HIS A 718 21.86 16.13 -12.03
CA HIS A 718 22.98 15.34 -12.55
C HIS A 718 24.28 16.14 -12.62
N ILE A 719 24.29 17.39 -12.13
CA ILE A 719 25.45 18.28 -12.24
C ILE A 719 26.41 18.04 -11.07
N HIS A 720 27.44 17.24 -11.35
CA HIS A 720 28.51 16.93 -10.42
C HIS A 720 29.42 18.15 -10.13
N PRO A 721 29.99 18.29 -8.92
CA PRO A 721 30.88 19.41 -8.57
C PRO A 721 32.08 19.60 -9.51
N ASP A 722 32.60 18.52 -10.09
CA ASP A 722 33.68 18.61 -11.09
C ASP A 722 33.27 19.44 -12.33
N PHE A 723 31.96 19.59 -12.60
CA PHE A 723 31.47 20.45 -13.68
C PHE A 723 31.70 21.92 -13.38
N ASP A 724 31.70 22.33 -12.12
CA ASP A 724 31.80 23.73 -11.73
C ASP A 724 33.15 24.32 -12.17
N ALA A 725 34.24 23.56 -12.00
CA ALA A 725 35.57 23.92 -12.50
C ALA A 725 35.62 24.05 -14.03
N ALA A 726 34.86 23.23 -14.76
CA ALA A 726 34.74 23.35 -16.22
C ALA A 726 33.99 24.62 -16.62
N VAL A 727 32.96 25.03 -15.85
CA VAL A 727 32.22 26.27 -16.09
C VAL A 727 33.09 27.51 -15.84
N VAL A 728 33.88 27.52 -14.77
CA VAL A 728 34.85 28.61 -14.51
C VAL A 728 35.80 28.77 -15.69
N LYS A 729 36.43 27.67 -16.12
CA LYS A 729 37.35 27.67 -17.27
C LYS A 729 36.67 28.12 -18.56
N LEU A 730 35.44 27.66 -18.82
CA LEU A 730 34.65 28.10 -19.97
C LEU A 730 34.44 29.61 -19.98
N PHE A 731 34.11 30.19 -18.83
CA PHE A 731 33.89 31.62 -18.69
C PHE A 731 35.18 32.43 -18.77
N ASP A 732 36.32 31.82 -18.44
CA ASP A 732 37.63 32.41 -18.60
C ASP A 732 38.10 32.46 -20.06
N GLU A 733 37.93 31.36 -20.79
CA GLU A 733 38.34 31.24 -22.20
C GLU A 733 37.42 32.00 -23.16
N ASP A 734 36.11 32.04 -22.89
CA ASP A 734 35.13 32.72 -23.71
C ASP A 734 34.38 33.78 -22.91
N LYS A 735 34.79 35.04 -23.05
CA LYS A 735 34.18 36.18 -22.34
C LYS A 735 32.73 36.48 -22.77
N LYS A 736 32.25 35.90 -23.87
CA LYS A 736 30.86 36.02 -24.35
C LYS A 736 29.99 34.83 -23.96
N ALA A 737 30.53 33.82 -23.27
CA ALA A 737 29.79 32.62 -22.94
C ALA A 737 28.68 32.90 -21.91
N HIS A 738 27.47 32.43 -22.24
CA HIS A 738 26.36 32.25 -21.31
C HIS A 738 25.98 30.77 -21.29
N LEU A 739 25.97 30.15 -20.11
CA LEU A 739 25.63 28.74 -19.91
C LEU A 739 24.20 28.60 -19.42
N PHE A 740 23.44 27.69 -20.05
CA PHE A 740 22.06 27.40 -19.70
C PHE A 740 21.91 25.95 -19.23
N LEU A 741 21.30 25.77 -18.06
CA LEU A 741 20.98 24.47 -17.46
C LEU A 741 19.47 24.22 -17.41
N LEU A 742 19.05 22.95 -17.48
CA LEU A 742 17.64 22.56 -17.46
C LEU A 742 17.15 22.24 -16.03
N SER A 743 16.09 22.90 -15.60
CA SER A 743 15.45 22.73 -14.28
C SER A 743 13.92 22.65 -14.38
N THR A 744 13.24 22.46 -13.25
CA THR A 744 11.78 22.49 -13.13
C THR A 744 11.35 23.44 -12.01
N SER A 745 10.16 24.02 -12.09
CA SER A 745 9.62 24.92 -11.06
C SER A 745 9.50 24.24 -9.69
N SER A 746 9.19 22.94 -9.68
CA SER A 746 9.16 22.11 -8.47
C SER A 746 10.52 21.88 -7.79
N ARG A 747 11.62 22.35 -8.38
CA ARG A 747 13.00 22.13 -7.91
C ARG A 747 13.72 23.44 -7.57
N LYS A 748 12.96 24.44 -7.11
CA LYS A 748 13.48 25.78 -6.80
C LYS A 748 14.65 25.71 -5.82
N ILE A 749 14.56 24.91 -4.77
CA ILE A 749 15.62 24.77 -3.77
C ILE A 749 16.88 24.13 -4.34
N TRP A 750 16.75 23.08 -5.15
CA TRP A 750 17.89 22.41 -5.80
C TRP A 750 18.60 23.33 -6.78
N LYS A 751 17.83 24.18 -7.48
CA LYS A 751 18.38 25.25 -8.31
C LYS A 751 19.19 26.23 -7.46
N SER A 752 18.62 26.72 -6.36
CA SER A 752 19.31 27.67 -5.47
C SER A 752 20.59 27.08 -4.87
N GLN A 753 20.56 25.81 -4.45
CA GLN A 753 21.74 25.09 -3.93
C GLN A 753 22.83 24.95 -4.99
N LEU A 754 22.48 24.51 -6.21
CA LEU A 754 23.43 24.40 -7.30
C LEU A 754 24.03 25.77 -7.68
N GLN A 755 23.20 26.81 -7.71
CA GLN A 755 23.64 28.17 -7.99
C GLN A 755 24.61 28.67 -6.92
N ALA A 756 24.27 28.52 -5.64
CA ALA A 756 25.15 28.91 -4.52
C ALA A 756 26.50 28.17 -4.56
N ARG A 757 26.49 26.87 -4.88
CA ARG A 757 27.70 26.06 -5.07
C ARG A 757 28.58 26.59 -6.22
N MET A 758 27.98 26.91 -7.36
CA MET A 758 28.72 27.44 -8.50
C MET A 758 29.29 28.84 -8.21
N GLU A 759 28.53 29.71 -7.53
CA GLU A 759 28.98 31.03 -7.11
C GLU A 759 30.15 30.94 -6.11
N SER A 760 30.13 29.97 -5.18
CA SER A 760 31.18 29.82 -4.17
C SER A 760 32.54 29.45 -4.76
N VAL A 761 32.58 28.82 -5.93
CA VAL A 761 33.81 28.52 -6.67
C VAL A 761 34.15 29.57 -7.75
N GLY A 762 33.41 30.68 -7.80
CA GLY A 762 33.72 31.82 -8.67
C GLY A 762 33.03 31.84 -10.03
N VAL A 763 31.98 31.03 -10.24
CA VAL A 763 31.14 31.14 -11.46
C VAL A 763 30.34 32.45 -11.40
N ASP A 764 30.41 33.25 -12.47
CA ASP A 764 29.66 34.50 -12.58
C ASP A 764 28.14 34.22 -12.71
N PRO A 765 27.31 34.65 -11.74
CA PRO A 765 25.87 34.39 -11.77
C PRO A 765 25.14 35.11 -12.91
N ASN A 766 25.70 36.17 -13.48
CA ASN A 766 25.08 36.87 -14.63
C ASN A 766 25.24 36.08 -15.94
N ARG A 767 26.11 35.07 -15.94
CA ARG A 767 26.43 34.25 -17.11
C ARG A 767 25.92 32.81 -16.99
N LEU A 768 25.44 32.42 -15.81
CA LEU A 768 24.80 31.14 -15.52
C LEU A 768 23.27 31.29 -15.48
N HIS A 769 22.57 30.55 -16.34
CA HIS A 769 21.13 30.70 -16.55
C HIS A 769 20.41 29.36 -16.37
N PHE A 770 19.16 29.42 -15.89
CA PHE A 770 18.32 28.24 -15.67
C PHE A 770 17.03 28.33 -16.47
N LEU A 771 16.79 27.31 -17.30
CA LEU A 771 15.56 27.16 -18.07
C LEU A 771 14.64 26.19 -17.34
N THR A 772 13.52 26.70 -16.83
CA THR A 772 12.54 25.94 -16.06
C THR A 772 11.39 25.44 -16.93
N ASP A 773 10.94 24.22 -16.65
CA ASP A 773 9.74 23.59 -17.24
C ASP A 773 9.78 23.51 -18.77
N VAL A 774 10.97 23.17 -19.29
CA VAL A 774 11.23 22.98 -20.72
C VAL A 774 10.66 21.63 -21.16
N ASP A 775 9.67 21.66 -22.05
CA ASP A 775 9.16 20.45 -22.69
C ASP A 775 10.11 19.92 -23.79
N GLN A 776 9.86 18.71 -24.28
CA GLN A 776 10.72 18.07 -25.28
C GLN A 776 10.87 18.89 -26.58
N LYS A 777 9.80 19.58 -27.01
CA LYS A 777 9.83 20.38 -28.25
C LYS A 777 10.69 21.62 -28.05
N GLN A 778 10.52 22.28 -26.91
CA GLN A 778 11.32 23.44 -26.50
C GLN A 778 12.78 23.06 -26.35
N GLU A 779 13.10 21.92 -25.74
CA GLU A 779 14.47 21.40 -25.62
C GLU A 779 15.12 21.24 -27.01
N SER A 780 14.41 20.67 -27.98
CA SER A 780 14.91 20.58 -29.37
C SER A 780 15.12 21.95 -30.02
N MET A 781 14.29 22.94 -29.72
CA MET A 781 14.44 24.31 -30.26
C MET A 781 15.68 24.99 -29.67
N LEU A 782 15.88 24.85 -28.36
CA LEU A 782 17.03 25.40 -27.63
C LEU A 782 18.34 24.80 -28.14
N MET A 783 18.42 23.47 -28.28
CA MET A 783 19.62 22.81 -28.83
C MET A 783 19.98 23.32 -30.24
N ARG A 784 18.98 23.60 -31.10
CA ARG A 784 19.23 24.14 -32.46
C ARG A 784 19.64 25.60 -32.45
N ALA A 785 19.34 26.32 -31.37
CA ALA A 785 19.65 27.74 -31.21
C ALA A 785 20.97 27.99 -30.46
N ALA A 786 21.46 26.99 -29.72
CA ALA A 786 22.76 27.01 -29.05
C ALA A 786 23.93 27.09 -30.05
N ASP A 787 25.01 27.76 -29.67
CA ASP A 787 26.28 27.79 -30.40
C ASP A 787 27.09 26.51 -30.09
N ALA A 788 27.03 26.04 -28.84
CA ALA A 788 27.56 24.74 -28.43
C ALA A 788 26.58 24.02 -27.51
N VAL A 789 26.43 22.72 -27.72
CA VAL A 789 25.69 21.81 -26.84
C VAL A 789 26.67 20.90 -26.14
N VAL A 790 26.52 20.73 -24.83
CA VAL A 790 27.46 19.98 -24.01
C VAL A 790 26.71 18.99 -23.11
N ALA A 791 27.28 17.79 -22.93
CA ALA A 791 26.78 16.80 -21.97
C ALA A 791 27.45 17.02 -20.60
N SER A 792 26.84 16.59 -19.49
CA SER A 792 27.58 16.65 -18.21
C SER A 792 28.81 15.73 -18.25
N LEU A 793 29.76 15.97 -17.35
CA LEU A 793 31.02 15.22 -17.30
C LEU A 793 30.85 13.75 -16.91
N HIS A 794 29.84 13.40 -16.10
CA HIS A 794 29.79 12.07 -15.48
C HIS A 794 28.49 11.31 -15.69
N LEU A 795 27.38 12.00 -15.97
CA LEU A 795 26.08 11.36 -16.14
C LEU A 795 25.37 11.94 -17.37
N THR A 796 25.36 11.16 -18.45
CA THR A 796 24.77 11.59 -19.72
C THR A 796 23.36 11.04 -19.89
N ARG A 797 22.41 11.85 -20.39
CA ARG A 797 21.03 11.47 -20.67
C ARG A 797 20.92 10.86 -22.07
N PRO A 798 20.67 9.54 -22.20
CA PRO A 798 20.69 8.87 -23.50
C PRO A 798 19.68 9.48 -24.49
N ARG A 799 18.48 9.81 -23.99
CA ARG A 799 17.39 10.38 -24.81
C ARG A 799 17.76 11.76 -25.37
N ALA A 800 18.39 12.60 -24.56
CA ALA A 800 18.75 13.96 -24.95
C ALA A 800 19.85 13.94 -26.02
N SER A 801 20.86 13.09 -25.84
CA SER A 801 21.93 12.88 -26.84
C SER A 801 21.37 12.35 -28.16
N LEU A 802 20.49 11.34 -28.13
CA LEU A 802 19.83 10.83 -29.33
C LEU A 802 18.99 11.90 -30.03
N GLN A 803 18.26 12.72 -29.27
CA GLN A 803 17.49 13.83 -29.83
C GLN A 803 18.38 14.88 -30.51
N ALA A 804 19.54 15.18 -29.93
CA ALA A 804 20.54 16.07 -30.53
C ALA A 804 21.07 15.48 -31.85
N PHE A 805 21.52 14.23 -31.85
CA PHE A 805 22.06 13.57 -33.04
C PHE A 805 21.01 13.36 -34.13
N ALA A 806 19.76 13.06 -33.75
CA ALA A 806 18.64 13.02 -34.66
C ALA A 806 18.39 14.37 -35.36
N ALA A 807 18.70 15.48 -34.70
CA ALA A 807 18.66 16.82 -35.29
C ALA A 807 19.96 17.22 -36.03
N GLY A 808 21.00 16.40 -35.98
CA GLY A 808 22.32 16.71 -36.53
C GLY A 808 23.09 17.73 -35.70
N ILE A 809 22.81 17.79 -34.39
CA ILE A 809 23.40 18.75 -33.45
C ILE A 809 24.61 18.09 -32.80
N PRO A 810 25.81 18.71 -32.85
CA PRO A 810 26.99 18.20 -32.17
C PRO A 810 26.92 18.44 -30.66
N VAL A 811 27.38 17.45 -29.90
CA VAL A 811 27.41 17.47 -28.42
C VAL A 811 28.83 17.18 -27.95
N VAL A 812 29.42 18.06 -27.14
CA VAL A 812 30.73 17.77 -26.52
C VAL A 812 30.52 16.81 -25.34
N THR A 813 31.36 15.77 -25.25
CA THR A 813 31.27 14.75 -24.18
C THR A 813 32.65 14.42 -23.61
N PHE A 814 32.69 13.98 -22.36
CA PHE A 814 33.90 13.59 -21.64
C PHE A 814 33.69 12.21 -20.98
N PRO A 815 33.95 11.11 -21.69
CA PRO A 815 33.80 9.77 -21.13
C PRO A 815 34.92 9.46 -20.13
N ASN A 816 34.54 9.01 -18.93
CA ASN A 816 35.45 8.45 -17.94
C ASN A 816 35.33 6.92 -17.90
N GLU A 817 35.72 6.31 -16.79
CA GLU A 817 35.72 4.87 -16.64
C GLU A 817 34.33 4.24 -16.39
N LEU A 818 33.31 5.03 -16.03
CA LEU A 818 31.97 4.54 -15.66
C LEU A 818 30.98 4.63 -16.83
N TRP A 819 30.10 3.63 -16.98
CA TRP A 819 29.11 3.59 -18.07
C TRP A 819 28.29 4.87 -18.22
N ALA A 820 27.84 5.44 -17.10
CA ALA A 820 27.00 6.63 -17.04
C ALA A 820 27.55 7.83 -17.84
N SER A 821 28.88 7.98 -17.90
CA SER A 821 29.54 9.04 -18.68
C SER A 821 29.77 8.65 -20.15
N ARG A 822 29.74 7.35 -20.46
CA ARG A 822 30.14 6.78 -21.75
C ARG A 822 28.99 6.58 -22.73
N ILE A 823 27.74 6.76 -22.34
CA ILE A 823 26.60 6.51 -23.24
C ILE A 823 26.64 7.43 -24.47
N THR A 824 26.91 8.73 -24.28
CA THR A 824 27.08 9.68 -25.39
C THR A 824 28.30 9.37 -26.24
N TYR A 825 29.39 8.91 -25.60
CA TYR A 825 30.56 8.38 -26.29
C TYR A 825 30.22 7.17 -27.17
N GLY A 826 29.41 6.22 -26.67
CA GLY A 826 28.99 5.04 -27.42
C GLY A 826 28.19 5.40 -28.68
N PHE A 827 27.31 6.40 -28.62
CA PHE A 827 26.63 6.91 -29.82
C PHE A 827 27.63 7.47 -30.84
N TYR A 828 28.67 8.17 -30.39
CA TYR A 828 29.72 8.67 -31.28
C TYR A 828 30.56 7.55 -31.90
N GLN A 829 30.91 6.52 -31.13
CA GLN A 829 31.63 5.35 -31.63
C GLN A 829 30.81 4.61 -32.69
N GLN A 830 29.51 4.40 -32.45
CA GLN A 830 28.61 3.79 -33.43
C GLN A 830 28.48 4.63 -34.72
N MET A 831 28.54 5.95 -34.61
CA MET A 831 28.59 6.84 -35.79
C MET A 831 29.98 6.85 -36.47
N GLY A 832 31.05 6.50 -35.76
CA GLY A 832 32.44 6.59 -36.21
C GLY A 832 33.01 8.01 -36.16
N ILE A 833 32.69 8.76 -35.10
CA ILE A 833 33.07 10.17 -34.93
C ILE A 833 33.85 10.32 -33.62
N ASN A 834 35.03 10.96 -33.65
CA ASN A 834 35.87 11.14 -32.47
C ASN A 834 36.19 12.62 -32.15
N ASP A 835 35.88 13.55 -33.06
CA ASP A 835 36.27 14.97 -32.97
C ASP A 835 35.66 15.77 -31.79
N LEU A 836 34.68 15.22 -31.06
CA LEU A 836 33.96 15.89 -29.96
C LEU A 836 34.00 15.13 -28.63
N ILE A 837 34.97 14.21 -28.52
CA ILE A 837 35.19 13.37 -27.35
C ILE A 837 36.44 13.88 -26.65
N ALA A 838 36.28 14.50 -25.50
CA ALA A 838 37.39 15.00 -24.70
C ALA A 838 38.04 13.88 -23.87
N THR A 839 39.32 14.04 -23.56
CA THR A 839 40.10 13.17 -22.67
C THR A 839 40.39 13.78 -21.31
N CYS A 840 40.20 15.10 -21.17
CA CYS A 840 40.31 15.82 -19.91
C CYS A 840 39.39 17.06 -19.91
N VAL A 841 39.27 17.71 -18.76
CA VAL A 841 38.42 18.91 -18.60
C VAL A 841 38.89 20.07 -19.49
N ASP A 842 40.20 20.27 -19.66
CA ASP A 842 40.74 21.35 -20.50
C ASP A 842 40.36 21.15 -21.97
N GLU A 843 40.50 19.92 -22.48
CA GLU A 843 40.08 19.60 -23.84
C GLU A 843 38.56 19.71 -24.02
N TYR A 844 37.78 19.32 -23.01
CA TYR A 844 36.34 19.46 -23.01
C TYR A 844 35.91 20.94 -23.17
N VAL A 845 36.51 21.84 -22.39
CA VAL A 845 36.26 23.28 -22.50
C VAL A 845 36.71 23.82 -23.85
N ALA A 846 37.93 23.47 -24.29
CA ALA A 846 38.46 23.91 -25.58
C ALA A 846 37.58 23.47 -26.76
N LEU A 847 37.05 22.24 -26.73
CA LEU A 847 36.11 21.73 -27.74
C LEU A 847 34.78 22.47 -27.71
N ALA A 848 34.24 22.77 -26.52
CA ALA A 848 33.02 23.55 -26.38
C ALA A 848 33.20 24.98 -26.94
N VAL A 849 34.28 25.66 -26.57
CA VAL A 849 34.61 27.01 -27.07
C VAL A 849 34.82 26.99 -28.57
N LYS A 850 35.56 26.00 -29.09
CA LYS A 850 35.77 25.84 -30.53
C LYS A 850 34.46 25.59 -31.27
N LEU A 851 33.56 24.79 -30.73
CA LEU A 851 32.26 24.51 -31.33
C LEU A 851 31.37 25.78 -31.40
N ALA A 852 31.47 26.65 -30.40
CA ALA A 852 30.73 27.91 -30.37
C ALA A 852 31.33 29.01 -31.26
N THR A 853 32.66 29.09 -31.35
CA THR A 853 33.38 30.21 -31.99
C THR A 853 33.83 29.94 -33.43
N ASP A 854 34.15 28.68 -33.77
CA ASP A 854 34.58 28.30 -35.11
C ASP A 854 33.40 27.74 -35.93
N ASN A 855 32.77 28.62 -36.71
CA ASN A 855 31.65 28.28 -37.59
C ASN A 855 32.02 27.23 -38.66
N SER A 856 33.29 27.15 -39.07
CA SER A 856 33.74 26.13 -40.03
C SER A 856 33.74 24.76 -39.36
N PHE A 857 34.32 24.67 -38.16
CA PHE A 857 34.32 23.45 -37.35
C PHE A 857 32.90 23.02 -36.98
N HIS A 858 32.04 23.93 -36.52
CA HIS A 858 30.64 23.64 -36.21
C HIS A 858 29.92 23.02 -37.42
N LYS A 859 30.03 23.64 -38.60
CA LYS A 859 29.42 23.12 -39.83
C LYS A 859 29.99 21.76 -40.22
N LYS A 860 31.30 21.55 -40.09
CA LYS A 860 31.94 20.24 -40.32
C LYS A 860 31.29 19.17 -39.44
N MET A 861 31.14 19.43 -38.15
CA MET A 861 30.55 18.49 -37.19
C MET A 861 29.08 18.19 -37.48
N VAL A 862 28.27 19.21 -37.76
CA VAL A 862 26.86 19.06 -38.16
C VAL A 862 26.73 18.16 -39.39
N GLN A 863 27.58 18.35 -40.42
CA GLN A 863 27.54 17.53 -41.63
C GLN A 863 27.97 16.08 -41.36
N LEU A 864 28.99 15.90 -40.53
CA LEU A 864 29.48 14.57 -40.16
C LEU A 864 28.41 13.76 -39.41
N ILE A 865 27.70 14.39 -38.46
CA ILE A 865 26.60 13.76 -37.73
C ILE A 865 25.43 13.48 -38.68
N LYS A 866 25.01 14.44 -39.51
CA LYS A 866 23.92 14.22 -40.49
C LYS A 866 24.20 13.05 -41.44
N LYS A 867 25.46 12.87 -41.85
CA LYS A 867 25.90 11.76 -42.70
C LYS A 867 25.82 10.40 -41.98
N ASN A 868 26.10 10.35 -40.68
CA ASN A 868 26.26 9.08 -39.95
C ASN A 868 25.12 8.75 -38.97
N ARG A 869 24.25 9.70 -38.61
CA ARG A 869 23.19 9.52 -37.58
C ARG A 869 22.21 8.38 -37.84
N LEU A 870 22.05 7.94 -39.09
CA LEU A 870 21.19 6.80 -39.42
C LEU A 870 21.74 5.48 -38.88
N LYS A 871 23.04 5.40 -38.55
CA LYS A 871 23.62 4.25 -37.85
C LYS A 871 23.10 4.09 -36.41
N LEU A 872 22.45 5.12 -35.85
CA LEU A 872 21.79 5.08 -34.54
C LEU A 872 20.29 4.74 -34.64
N SER A 873 19.79 4.50 -35.86
CA SER A 873 18.38 4.21 -36.11
C SER A 873 18.23 2.78 -36.61
N GLU A 874 17.21 2.08 -36.12
CA GLU A 874 16.80 0.76 -36.61
C GLU A 874 17.99 -0.21 -36.74
N ASP A 875 18.88 -0.22 -35.74
CA ASP A 875 20.09 -1.04 -35.74
C ASP A 875 19.74 -2.53 -35.56
N GLU A 876 19.64 -3.25 -36.67
CA GLU A 876 19.36 -4.69 -36.65
C GLU A 876 20.44 -5.51 -35.93
N GLU A 877 21.67 -4.99 -35.79
CA GLU A 877 22.70 -5.68 -35.00
C GLU A 877 22.29 -5.76 -33.53
N ALA A 878 21.64 -4.71 -33.00
CA ALA A 878 21.10 -4.74 -31.65
C ALA A 878 20.12 -5.92 -31.45
N VAL A 879 19.19 -6.13 -32.39
CA VAL A 879 18.25 -7.26 -32.35
C VAL A 879 19.01 -8.60 -32.33
N ARG A 880 20.03 -8.74 -33.19
CA ARG A 880 20.87 -9.96 -33.25
C ARG A 880 21.65 -10.20 -31.96
N GLU A 881 22.20 -9.16 -31.33
CA GLU A 881 22.95 -9.29 -30.07
C GLU A 881 22.05 -9.70 -28.90
N TRP A 882 20.84 -9.15 -28.82
CA TRP A 882 19.84 -9.60 -27.84
C TRP A 882 19.45 -11.06 -28.07
N GLU A 883 19.20 -11.47 -29.31
CA GLU A 883 18.91 -12.87 -29.63
C GLU A 883 20.11 -13.81 -29.33
N LYS A 884 21.36 -13.35 -29.53
CA LYS A 884 22.54 -14.11 -29.10
C LYS A 884 22.54 -14.32 -27.59
N PHE A 885 22.22 -13.28 -26.81
CA PHE A 885 22.09 -13.42 -25.36
C PHE A 885 20.96 -14.37 -24.96
N PHE A 886 19.81 -14.34 -25.64
CA PHE A 886 18.72 -15.28 -25.38
C PHE A 886 19.14 -16.73 -25.61
N ASN A 887 19.85 -17.00 -26.72
CA ASN A 887 20.37 -18.34 -26.99
C ASN A 887 21.45 -18.74 -25.97
N PHE A 888 22.34 -17.83 -25.61
CA PHE A 888 23.32 -18.05 -24.55
C PHE A 888 22.64 -18.41 -23.21
N ALA A 889 21.60 -17.69 -22.81
CA ALA A 889 20.83 -18.00 -21.61
C ALA A 889 20.13 -19.37 -21.72
N ALA A 890 19.58 -19.70 -22.89
CA ALA A 890 18.98 -21.01 -23.14
C ALA A 890 20.01 -22.15 -22.98
N ASP A 891 21.23 -21.99 -23.47
CA ASP A 891 22.31 -22.98 -23.33
C ASP A 891 22.77 -23.17 -21.88
N GLN A 892 22.57 -22.15 -21.02
CA GLN A 892 22.81 -22.30 -19.58
C GLN A 892 21.74 -23.15 -18.91
N ILE A 893 20.48 -23.02 -19.36
CA ILE A 893 19.30 -23.67 -18.77
C ILE A 893 19.16 -25.11 -19.26
N PHE A 894 19.26 -25.34 -20.57
CA PHE A 894 19.01 -26.61 -21.23
C PHE A 894 20.32 -27.31 -21.59
N SER A 895 20.35 -28.64 -21.47
CA SER A 895 21.49 -29.45 -21.93
C SER A 895 21.62 -29.39 -23.45
N SER A 896 22.85 -29.36 -23.99
CA SER A 896 23.08 -29.31 -25.44
C SER A 896 22.41 -30.48 -26.18
N GLY A 897 21.21 -30.26 -26.72
CA GLY A 897 20.51 -31.21 -27.61
C GLY A 897 19.13 -31.70 -27.12
N GLU A 898 18.78 -31.54 -25.84
CA GLU A 898 17.45 -31.90 -25.33
C GLU A 898 16.94 -30.78 -24.41
N LEU A 899 15.68 -30.36 -24.60
CA LEU A 899 14.96 -29.36 -23.78
C LEU A 899 14.66 -29.91 -22.36
N GLU A 900 15.58 -30.67 -21.78
CA GLU A 900 15.59 -31.02 -20.38
C GLU A 900 16.52 -30.04 -19.64
N PRO A 901 16.01 -29.34 -18.62
CA PRO A 901 16.82 -28.43 -17.82
C PRO A 901 17.93 -29.20 -17.11
N LYS A 902 19.10 -28.58 -16.92
CA LYS A 902 20.15 -29.15 -16.07
C LYS A 902 19.55 -29.47 -14.69
N SER A 903 19.90 -30.64 -14.14
CA SER A 903 19.29 -31.20 -12.91
C SER A 903 19.43 -30.32 -11.68
N GLU A 904 20.30 -29.30 -11.72
CA GLU A 904 20.41 -28.24 -10.73
C GLU A 904 20.59 -26.90 -11.44
N PRO A 905 19.90 -25.82 -11.02
CA PRO A 905 20.19 -24.48 -11.51
C PRO A 905 21.65 -24.14 -11.20
N PRO A 906 22.35 -23.37 -12.06
CA PRO A 906 23.69 -22.90 -11.73
C PRO A 906 23.62 -22.17 -10.39
N GLU A 907 24.45 -22.59 -9.43
CA GLU A 907 24.68 -21.80 -8.22
C GLU A 907 25.06 -20.38 -8.65
N PRO A 908 24.61 -19.33 -7.93
CA PRO A 908 24.99 -17.95 -8.24
C PRO A 908 26.51 -17.89 -8.45
N SER A 909 26.95 -17.30 -9.57
CA SER A 909 28.36 -17.26 -9.94
C SER A 909 29.18 -16.72 -8.76
N ARG A 910 29.96 -17.60 -8.13
CA ARG A 910 30.79 -17.33 -6.95
C ARG A 910 32.05 -16.51 -7.32
N ASP A 911 31.90 -15.43 -8.08
CA ASP A 911 32.96 -14.44 -8.28
C ASP A 911 32.91 -13.30 -7.24
N ILE A 912 31.86 -13.28 -6.42
CA ILE A 912 31.89 -12.63 -5.11
C ILE A 912 32.21 -13.74 -4.11
N ASP A 913 33.43 -13.73 -3.57
CA ASP A 913 33.71 -14.52 -2.36
C ASP A 913 32.86 -13.89 -1.25
N TRP A 914 31.72 -14.48 -0.94
CA TRP A 914 30.88 -13.99 0.15
C TRP A 914 31.60 -14.13 1.51
N ASN A 915 32.68 -14.92 1.59
CA ASN A 915 33.61 -14.88 2.72
C ASN A 915 34.56 -13.67 2.69
N GLN A 916 34.71 -12.94 1.56
CA GLN A 916 35.33 -11.61 1.49
C GLN A 916 34.33 -10.50 1.88
N VAL A 917 33.03 -10.68 1.69
CA VAL A 917 32.01 -9.78 2.26
C VAL A 917 31.88 -10.04 3.78
N GLU A 918 31.92 -11.29 4.22
CA GLU A 918 32.18 -11.67 5.63
C GLU A 918 33.66 -11.43 6.06
N GLY A 919 34.55 -11.10 5.13
CA GLY A 919 35.96 -10.79 5.38
C GLY A 919 36.22 -9.28 5.49
N LEU A 920 35.39 -8.46 4.86
CA LEU A 920 35.25 -7.02 5.09
C LEU A 920 34.77 -6.76 6.53
N VAL A 921 33.88 -7.61 7.03
CA VAL A 921 33.50 -7.77 8.45
C VAL A 921 34.71 -8.01 9.39
N HIS A 922 35.85 -8.49 8.88
CA HIS A 922 37.09 -8.67 9.67
C HIS A 922 38.13 -7.56 9.47
N LYS A 923 38.08 -6.77 8.39
CA LYS A 923 39.03 -5.66 8.18
C LYS A 923 38.85 -4.51 9.18
N THR A 924 37.63 -4.27 9.64
CA THR A 924 37.34 -3.27 10.69
C THR A 924 37.74 -3.73 12.10
N ALA A 925 37.92 -5.03 12.33
CA ALA A 925 38.50 -5.53 13.59
C ALA A 925 39.99 -5.18 13.73
N MET A 926 40.73 -5.06 12.61
CA MET A 926 42.13 -4.59 12.64
C MET A 926 42.26 -3.09 12.89
N VAL A 927 41.30 -2.27 12.45
CA VAL A 927 41.31 -0.81 12.71
C VAL A 927 41.04 -0.50 14.19
N LYS A 928 40.35 -1.37 14.91
CA LYS A 928 40.19 -1.25 16.37
C LYS A 928 41.49 -1.59 17.11
N GLN A 929 42.31 -2.48 16.58
CA GLN A 929 43.60 -2.86 17.18
C GLN A 929 44.71 -1.84 16.88
N GLU A 930 44.70 -1.18 15.71
CA GLU A 930 45.62 -0.08 15.39
C GLU A 930 45.24 1.29 16.01
N LEU A 931 44.04 1.40 16.59
CA LEU A 931 43.61 2.58 17.38
C LEU A 931 43.66 2.35 18.90
N GLU A 932 43.84 1.09 19.33
CA GLU A 932 44.06 0.72 20.73
C GLU A 932 45.54 0.43 21.06
N ASP A 933 46.41 0.20 20.05
CA ASP A 933 47.89 0.25 20.13
C ASP A 933 48.44 1.65 19.77
#